data_AF-A0A7C3ADF9-F1
#
_entry.id   AF-A0A7C3ADF9-F1
#
_cell.length_a   1.000
_cell.length_b   1.000
_cell.length_c   1.000
_cell.angle_alpha   90.00
_cell.angle_beta   90.00
_cell.angle_gamma   90.00
#
_symmetry.space_group_name_H-M   'P 1'
#
loop_
_entity.id
_entity.type
_entity.pdbx_description
1 polymer ?
#
loop_
_entity_poly.entity_id
_entity_poly.type
_entity_poly.pdbx_seq_one_letter_code
_entity_poly.pdbx_strand_id
1 'polypeptide(L)'
;MCARNTIVIVGFLLGWSAVGVSIASAEAPSGAAVYIGSPSWYAQFDGAGYCDWCLWGESDGHEVEDYHEMLSGEWGAAIYYDGIESAPAAMWLTDKFIWPNWETNSDFTLVSASSWDNPSNPVTPNTDAEDRYHNPVTACDTGQSVISNSDIEITIDYEVVDLGNDNSPLGLRTFANGWGYARSDRYVLLQTYTITNISGNNITGIEFYQMLHGHPANEYAATVFSVYESIEYVDPLEEYTPYNGAHSVGTFRYAITQWNDPDHDDATADHADWIGFGSTVEPDVVENGYYEGGHNYNENNRPDSGTHDSVEDRLLNGHPYSFGEVAGAMGWHLGTLAPQASVSLTLALMFGADFQEMKAPCQPPVAVAHWKFDEGTGTVVADSVGSNDGTLVGGPEWVDGWTGVAGDYALEFDGSNHVALSYPINVLTGDSVTVSAWVQAGVSPNRYAPILAQWTQDPPGINRGYYLCLDNGKPTFYLDDTGAMAADPLGEGEWHFLMGTNNGTSLTIYVDGVEAASVATPSHPPTFVDAYIGSDGPWEYSWRFYGTIDDVWVYGCPLTPDDDCFPTCHPDYGEWAHVGEPECWCFESQCHGDADGQVEGGPITGYKRVFINDLDILLAAYNVKEPPDGPGIASIENGICADFAHDVEGSPITGYKRVFINDLNILVANWNILEPPHGPGIPADCLSCGGGESLMAGGERSEAALEQGVDFEAMMAFLEGLWLDEEALKGLDEDALLKVMESVAEAMEGL
;
A
#
# COMPACT_ATOMS: atom_id res chain seq x y z
N MET A 1 66.21 1.32 -49.29
CA MET A 1 66.04 0.15 -48.40
C MET A 1 67.36 -0.06 -47.67
N CYS A 2 67.55 0.64 -46.54
CA CYS A 2 68.84 0.73 -45.85
C CYS A 2 68.99 -0.38 -44.79
N ALA A 3 69.92 -1.30 -45.03
CA ALA A 3 71.15 -1.57 -44.25
C ALA A 3 71.21 -0.99 -42.80
N ARG A 4 71.82 -1.59 -41.77
CA ARG A 4 72.55 -2.84 -41.48
C ARG A 4 73.14 -2.66 -40.05
N ASN A 5 73.54 -3.75 -39.39
CA ASN A 5 74.64 -3.90 -38.40
C ASN A 5 74.41 -3.70 -36.88
N THR A 6 74.52 -4.83 -36.18
CA THR A 6 75.44 -5.20 -35.08
C THR A 6 76.49 -4.16 -34.59
N ILE A 7 76.64 -4.03 -33.26
CA ILE A 7 77.88 -4.14 -32.39
C ILE A 7 77.86 -3.18 -31.16
N VAL A 8 77.89 -3.80 -29.98
CA VAL A 8 78.60 -3.54 -28.68
C VAL A 8 78.89 -2.10 -28.18
N ILE A 9 78.25 -1.78 -27.03
CA ILE A 9 78.66 -1.09 -25.77
C ILE A 9 79.83 -0.08 -25.80
N VAL A 10 79.55 1.21 -25.47
CA VAL A 10 80.26 2.06 -24.46
C VAL A 10 79.29 3.19 -24.03
N GLY A 11 79.17 3.44 -22.71
CA GLY A 11 78.09 4.23 -22.10
C GLY A 11 78.29 5.74 -21.95
N PHE A 12 77.28 6.40 -21.38
CA PHE A 12 77.34 7.71 -20.75
C PHE A 12 76.25 7.81 -19.66
N LEU A 13 76.65 8.30 -18.48
CA LEU A 13 75.78 8.75 -17.40
C LEU A 13 74.80 9.83 -17.90
N LEU A 14 73.56 9.79 -17.41
CA LEU A 14 72.78 10.91 -16.83
C LEU A 14 71.27 10.62 -16.91
N GLY A 15 70.56 10.80 -15.78
CA GLY A 15 69.11 10.94 -15.74
C GLY A 15 68.31 9.67 -15.39
N TRP A 16 68.38 9.20 -14.14
CA TRP A 16 67.25 8.48 -13.56
C TRP A 16 66.15 9.51 -13.26
N SER A 17 65.21 9.70 -14.18
CA SER A 17 63.86 10.07 -13.81
C SER A 17 63.15 8.78 -13.49
N ALA A 18 62.93 8.53 -12.20
CA ALA A 18 61.97 7.54 -11.75
C ALA A 18 60.64 7.86 -12.44
N VAL A 19 60.21 7.01 -13.37
CA VAL A 19 58.79 6.86 -13.64
C VAL A 19 58.27 6.17 -12.38
N GLY A 20 57.94 6.97 -11.38
CA GLY A 20 57.04 6.54 -10.34
C GLY A 20 55.74 6.24 -11.06
N VAL A 21 55.51 4.98 -11.40
CA VAL A 21 54.15 4.48 -11.51
C VAL A 21 53.61 4.62 -10.09
N SER A 22 52.91 5.72 -9.82
CA SER A 22 52.02 5.76 -8.67
C SER A 22 51.02 4.66 -8.96
N ILE A 23 51.20 3.52 -8.31
CA ILE A 23 50.10 2.62 -8.05
C ILE A 23 49.21 3.47 -7.14
N ALA A 24 48.20 4.12 -7.72
CA ALA A 24 47.15 4.70 -6.90
C ALA A 24 46.60 3.51 -6.10
N SER A 25 46.69 3.58 -4.78
CA SER A 25 45.91 2.69 -3.94
C SER A 25 44.45 2.86 -4.37
N ALA A 26 43.72 1.76 -4.55
CA ALA A 26 42.28 1.83 -4.74
C ALA A 26 41.71 2.66 -3.59
N GLU A 27 40.95 3.69 -3.93
CA GLU A 27 40.37 4.60 -2.95
C GLU A 27 39.15 3.91 -2.32
N ALA A 28 39.00 4.05 -1.01
CA ALA A 28 37.85 3.49 -0.31
C ALA A 28 36.61 4.36 -0.58
N PRO A 29 35.39 3.79 -0.58
CA PRO A 29 34.15 4.56 -0.79
C PRO A 29 34.04 5.80 0.10
N SER A 30 34.39 5.71 1.38
CA SER A 30 34.37 6.79 2.38
C SER A 30 35.34 7.95 2.07
N GLY A 31 36.28 7.74 1.14
CA GLY A 31 37.21 8.77 0.68
C GLY A 31 36.61 9.76 -0.34
N ALA A 32 35.46 9.43 -0.93
CA ALA A 32 34.75 10.27 -1.88
C ALA A 32 33.63 11.08 -1.24
N ALA A 33 33.20 12.13 -1.94
CA ALA A 33 32.04 12.93 -1.58
C ALA A 33 31.21 13.25 -2.84
N VAL A 34 29.91 13.01 -2.76
CA VAL A 34 28.87 13.40 -3.72
C VAL A 34 27.94 14.36 -2.99
N TYR A 35 28.04 15.65 -3.32
CA TYR A 35 27.21 16.68 -2.71
C TYR A 35 25.95 16.88 -3.55
N ILE A 36 24.81 16.52 -2.97
CA ILE A 36 23.49 16.63 -3.59
C ILE A 36 22.65 17.61 -2.77
N GLY A 37 21.88 18.46 -3.43
CA GLY A 37 21.04 19.40 -2.72
C GLY A 37 20.02 20.10 -3.60
N SER A 38 19.03 20.64 -2.92
CA SER A 38 17.98 21.51 -3.43
C SER A 38 18.18 22.93 -2.88
N PRO A 39 17.36 23.91 -3.28
CA PRO A 39 17.37 25.23 -2.65
C PRO A 39 17.16 25.20 -1.12
N SER A 40 16.52 24.16 -0.59
CA SER A 40 16.08 24.09 0.80
C SER A 40 16.90 23.10 1.66
N TRP A 41 17.54 22.10 1.07
CA TRP A 41 18.31 21.09 1.79
C TRP A 41 19.57 20.68 1.03
N TYR A 42 20.55 20.10 1.71
CA TYR A 42 21.71 19.47 1.08
C TYR A 42 22.27 18.33 1.94
N ALA A 43 22.91 17.38 1.28
CA ALA A 43 23.48 16.18 1.88
C ALA A 43 24.85 15.85 1.27
N GLN A 44 25.71 15.23 2.07
CA GLN A 44 26.97 14.65 1.62
C GLN A 44 26.87 13.13 1.62
N PHE A 45 26.85 12.53 0.42
CA PHE A 45 26.98 11.09 0.26
C PHE A 45 28.44 10.72 0.02
N ASP A 46 28.87 9.55 0.49
CA ASP A 46 30.16 8.98 0.13
C ASP A 46 30.08 8.24 -1.23
N GLY A 47 31.17 7.57 -1.64
CA GLY A 47 31.21 6.80 -2.87
C GLY A 47 30.19 5.64 -2.92
N ALA A 48 29.80 5.11 -1.76
CA ALA A 48 28.85 4.01 -1.62
C ALA A 48 27.41 4.49 -1.38
N GLY A 49 27.17 5.80 -1.47
CA GLY A 49 25.86 6.39 -1.23
C GLY A 49 25.43 6.38 0.22
N TYR A 50 26.37 6.20 1.15
CA TYR A 50 26.15 6.40 2.58
C TYR A 50 26.14 7.89 2.91
N CYS A 51 25.24 8.31 3.79
CA CYS A 51 25.17 9.67 4.31
C CYS A 51 25.06 9.62 5.83
N ASP A 52 25.86 10.45 6.50
CA ASP A 52 25.87 10.63 7.95
C ASP A 52 25.08 11.88 8.35
N TRP A 53 25.02 12.86 7.44
CA TRP A 53 24.41 14.14 7.73
C TRP A 53 23.68 14.76 6.53
N CYS A 54 22.45 15.18 6.77
CA CYS A 54 21.62 15.92 5.82
C CYS A 54 21.03 17.14 6.52
N LEU A 55 21.23 18.31 5.92
CA LEU A 55 20.82 19.59 6.49
C LEU A 55 19.60 20.13 5.73
N TRP A 56 18.57 20.52 6.46
CA TRP A 56 17.35 21.13 5.92
C TRP A 56 17.15 22.52 6.55
N GLY A 57 16.88 23.51 5.72
CA GLY A 57 16.64 24.89 6.12
C GLY A 57 15.26 25.38 5.68
N GLU A 58 15.09 26.70 5.59
CA GLU A 58 13.81 27.34 5.27
C GLU A 58 13.21 26.83 3.93
N SER A 59 11.96 26.40 3.97
CA SER A 59 11.21 25.97 2.79
C SER A 59 9.71 26.24 2.91
N ASP A 60 8.96 26.01 1.81
CA ASP A 60 7.50 26.09 1.82
C ASP A 60 6.93 24.97 2.71
N GLY A 61 6.60 25.30 3.97
CA GLY A 61 6.10 24.37 4.98
C GLY A 61 7.06 24.11 6.14
N HIS A 62 8.30 24.60 6.07
CA HIS A 62 9.32 24.47 7.10
C HIS A 62 9.92 25.85 7.41
N GLU A 63 9.33 26.56 8.39
CA GLU A 63 9.64 27.97 8.73
C GLU A 63 10.82 28.12 9.73
N VAL A 64 11.87 27.32 9.58
CA VAL A 64 13.07 27.41 10.44
C VAL A 64 14.09 28.36 9.80
N GLU A 65 14.49 29.42 10.53
CA GLU A 65 15.35 30.51 9.99
C GLU A 65 16.79 30.06 9.65
N ASP A 66 17.26 28.91 10.14
CA ASP A 66 18.62 28.37 9.91
C ASP A 66 18.55 26.89 9.50
N TYR A 67 19.60 26.38 8.84
CA TYR A 67 19.73 24.94 8.55
C TYR A 67 19.94 24.14 9.84
N HIS A 68 19.26 23.00 9.96
CA HIS A 68 19.52 22.01 11.00
C HIS A 68 19.60 20.60 10.43
N GLU A 69 20.10 19.69 11.26
CA GLU A 69 20.39 18.31 10.90
C GLU A 69 19.15 17.44 11.00
N MET A 70 18.73 16.88 9.87
CA MET A 70 17.60 15.94 9.76
C MET A 70 18.07 14.50 9.95
N LEU A 71 19.21 14.20 9.36
CA LEU A 71 19.92 12.95 9.49
C LEU A 71 21.15 13.28 10.34
N SER A 72 21.16 12.96 11.64
CA SER A 72 22.36 13.01 12.50
C SER A 72 22.79 11.57 12.83
N GLY A 73 22.76 10.72 11.80
CA GLY A 73 22.73 9.27 11.91
C GLY A 73 22.87 8.63 10.54
N GLU A 74 22.54 7.35 10.41
CA GLU A 74 22.94 6.54 9.26
C GLU A 74 21.86 6.44 8.18
N TRP A 75 22.18 6.96 7.00
CA TRP A 75 21.62 6.49 5.73
C TRP A 75 22.61 5.52 5.09
N GLY A 76 22.34 4.23 5.13
CA GLY A 76 23.31 3.22 4.73
C GLY A 76 22.69 2.02 4.01
N ALA A 77 23.40 1.50 3.00
CA ALA A 77 23.00 0.32 2.27
C ALA A 77 23.96 -0.85 2.50
N ALA A 78 23.42 -2.07 2.46
CA ALA A 78 24.18 -3.32 2.52
C ALA A 78 23.69 -4.32 1.47
N ILE A 79 24.53 -5.32 1.18
CA ILE A 79 24.24 -6.36 0.21
C ILE A 79 24.67 -7.74 0.71
N TYR A 80 23.88 -8.75 0.40
CA TYR A 80 24.27 -10.16 0.50
C TYR A 80 24.25 -10.82 -0.88
N TYR A 81 25.13 -11.81 -1.08
CA TYR A 81 25.00 -12.80 -2.14
C TYR A 81 25.82 -14.05 -1.78
N ASP A 82 25.47 -15.17 -2.39
CA ASP A 82 26.20 -16.43 -2.24
C ASP A 82 27.66 -16.24 -2.68
N GLY A 83 28.59 -16.28 -1.72
CA GLY A 83 30.02 -16.17 -1.98
C GLY A 83 30.71 -14.96 -1.37
N ILE A 84 30.00 -14.07 -0.65
CA ILE A 84 30.64 -13.07 0.21
C ILE A 84 31.56 -13.78 1.21
N GLU A 85 32.85 -13.44 1.18
CA GLU A 85 33.89 -14.06 2.01
C GLU A 85 34.13 -13.33 3.34
N SER A 86 33.65 -12.08 3.48
CA SER A 86 33.73 -11.29 4.71
C SER A 86 32.60 -11.67 5.67
N ALA A 87 32.92 -11.76 6.97
CA ALA A 87 31.92 -11.81 8.03
C ALA A 87 31.65 -10.38 8.52
N PRO A 88 30.43 -10.02 8.95
CA PRO A 88 29.19 -10.81 9.05
C PRO A 88 28.52 -11.09 7.69
N ALA A 89 27.34 -11.72 7.71
CA ALA A 89 26.72 -12.31 6.52
C ALA A 89 26.46 -11.28 5.40
N ALA A 90 25.69 -10.22 5.67
CA ALA A 90 25.53 -9.11 4.74
C ALA A 90 26.70 -8.12 4.87
N MET A 91 27.06 -7.48 3.75
CA MET A 91 28.18 -6.56 3.63
C MET A 91 27.71 -5.14 3.39
N TRP A 92 28.12 -4.21 4.25
CA TRP A 92 27.87 -2.77 4.04
C TRP A 92 28.56 -2.30 2.77
N LEU A 93 27.92 -1.38 2.04
CA LEU A 93 28.52 -0.80 0.83
C LEU A 93 29.64 0.19 1.20
N THR A 94 29.39 1.06 2.17
CA THR A 94 30.42 1.96 2.72
C THR A 94 31.39 1.17 3.59
N ASP A 95 32.67 1.53 3.54
CA ASP A 95 33.72 1.00 4.41
C ASP A 95 33.69 1.58 5.83
N LYS A 96 32.92 2.65 6.05
CA LYS A 96 32.96 3.34 7.33
C LYS A 96 31.67 4.06 7.67
N PHE A 97 31.19 3.82 8.89
CA PHE A 97 30.17 4.65 9.51
C PHE A 97 30.84 5.73 10.34
N ILE A 98 30.29 6.93 10.30
CA ILE A 98 30.94 8.12 10.84
C ILE A 98 30.46 8.42 12.26
N TRP A 99 29.15 8.34 12.58
CA TRP A 99 28.66 8.51 13.96
C TRP A 99 27.49 7.60 14.39
N PRO A 100 27.74 6.63 15.31
CA PRO A 100 29.03 6.31 15.90
C PRO A 100 30.08 5.89 14.87
N ASN A 101 31.35 6.08 15.21
CA ASN A 101 32.46 5.87 14.28
C ASN A 101 32.98 4.42 14.35
N TRP A 102 32.80 3.63 13.29
CA TRP A 102 33.45 2.32 13.13
C TRP A 102 33.65 1.91 11.67
N GLU A 103 34.63 1.03 11.45
CA GLU A 103 34.92 0.44 10.14
C GLU A 103 33.98 -0.76 9.89
N THR A 104 33.42 -0.85 8.70
CA THR A 104 32.48 -1.92 8.31
C THR A 104 33.22 -3.13 7.74
N ASN A 105 32.47 -4.12 7.25
CA ASN A 105 33.00 -5.28 6.53
C ASN A 105 33.10 -5.08 5.00
N SER A 106 32.94 -3.86 4.48
CA SER A 106 32.99 -3.57 3.05
C SER A 106 34.34 -3.95 2.43
N ASP A 107 34.29 -4.58 1.26
CA ASP A 107 35.44 -4.85 0.39
C ASP A 107 35.41 -4.01 -0.90
N PHE A 108 34.46 -3.09 -1.01
CA PHE A 108 34.29 -2.26 -2.18
C PHE A 108 35.41 -1.25 -2.32
N THR A 109 35.71 -0.94 -3.59
CA THR A 109 36.61 0.13 -3.98
C THR A 109 35.87 1.15 -4.82
N LEU A 110 36.22 2.42 -4.65
CA LEU A 110 35.69 3.51 -5.44
C LEU A 110 36.19 3.41 -6.88
N VAL A 111 35.26 3.45 -7.83
CA VAL A 111 35.55 3.57 -9.27
C VAL A 111 35.43 5.02 -9.72
N SER A 112 34.34 5.69 -9.35
CA SER A 112 34.11 7.12 -9.62
C SER A 112 33.07 7.70 -8.68
N ALA A 113 33.14 8.99 -8.42
CA ALA A 113 32.10 9.75 -7.73
C ALA A 113 32.10 11.18 -8.27
N SER A 114 30.92 11.71 -8.59
CA SER A 114 30.75 13.07 -9.08
C SER A 114 29.32 13.56 -8.89
N SER A 115 29.16 14.84 -8.64
CA SER A 115 27.88 15.55 -8.71
C SER A 115 27.97 16.69 -9.73
N TRP A 116 26.85 17.02 -10.36
CA TRP A 116 26.74 18.07 -11.38
C TRP A 116 25.30 18.57 -11.50
N ASP A 117 25.12 19.80 -11.97
CA ASP A 117 23.78 20.31 -12.27
C ASP A 117 23.34 19.83 -13.65
N ASN A 118 22.25 19.06 -13.71
CA ASN A 118 21.69 18.59 -14.97
C ASN A 118 20.92 19.74 -15.65
N PRO A 119 21.33 20.22 -16.84
CA PRO A 119 20.67 21.34 -17.50
C PRO A 119 19.20 21.10 -17.87
N SER A 120 18.74 19.85 -17.82
CA SER A 120 17.34 19.47 -18.07
C SER A 120 16.52 19.38 -16.78
N ASN A 121 17.17 19.21 -15.63
CA ASN A 121 16.52 19.25 -14.33
C ASN A 121 16.24 20.72 -13.96
N PRO A 122 14.98 21.12 -13.69
CA PRO A 122 14.63 22.50 -13.37
C PRO A 122 14.99 22.91 -11.94
N VAL A 123 15.43 21.97 -11.08
CA VAL A 123 15.85 22.25 -9.71
C VAL A 123 17.00 23.25 -9.71
N THR A 124 16.91 24.26 -8.84
CA THR A 124 18.00 25.23 -8.68
C THR A 124 19.02 24.67 -7.69
N PRO A 125 20.33 24.64 -8.02
CA PRO A 125 21.36 24.14 -7.11
C PRO A 125 21.48 24.96 -5.82
N ASN A 126 21.87 24.31 -4.72
CA ASN A 126 22.14 25.00 -3.46
C ASN A 126 23.51 25.70 -3.52
N THR A 127 23.51 27.03 -3.58
CA THR A 127 24.75 27.81 -3.64
C THR A 127 25.33 28.17 -2.27
N ASP A 128 24.58 27.92 -1.20
CA ASP A 128 24.95 28.28 0.17
C ASP A 128 25.33 27.05 1.01
N ALA A 129 25.41 25.86 0.37
CA ALA A 129 25.82 24.62 1.03
C ALA A 129 27.25 24.70 1.57
N GLU A 130 27.46 24.15 2.77
CA GLU A 130 28.76 24.04 3.42
C GLU A 130 29.08 22.56 3.75
N ASP A 131 30.34 22.17 3.76
CA ASP A 131 30.73 20.86 4.32
C ASP A 131 30.60 20.88 5.85
N ARG A 132 30.79 19.71 6.48
CA ARG A 132 30.80 19.57 7.95
C ARG A 132 31.78 20.48 8.69
N TYR A 133 32.79 21.02 8.00
CA TYR A 133 33.79 21.94 8.55
C TYR A 133 33.50 23.40 8.21
N HIS A 134 32.28 23.72 7.74
CA HIS A 134 31.84 25.05 7.33
C HIS A 134 32.67 25.62 6.15
N ASN A 135 33.14 24.74 5.26
CA ASN A 135 33.74 25.18 4.00
C ASN A 135 32.66 25.20 2.91
N PRO A 136 32.55 26.27 2.11
CA PRO A 136 31.58 26.33 1.01
C PRO A 136 31.78 25.18 0.01
N VAL A 137 30.68 24.49 -0.33
CA VAL A 137 30.62 23.45 -1.36
C VAL A 137 29.54 23.80 -2.39
N THR A 138 29.51 23.08 -3.51
CA THR A 138 28.41 23.19 -4.49
C THR A 138 27.61 21.91 -4.39
N ALA A 139 26.39 22.00 -3.86
CA ALA A 139 25.47 20.87 -3.84
C ALA A 139 24.60 20.92 -5.11
N CYS A 140 24.64 19.84 -5.87
CA CYS A 140 24.04 19.75 -7.20
C CYS A 140 22.70 19.01 -7.17
N ASP A 141 21.92 19.18 -8.23
CA ASP A 141 20.64 18.46 -8.40
C ASP A 141 20.80 17.00 -8.85
N THR A 142 21.99 16.61 -9.32
CA THR A 142 22.26 15.30 -9.91
C THR A 142 23.63 14.81 -9.48
N GLY A 143 23.79 13.50 -9.35
CA GLY A 143 25.10 12.89 -9.18
C GLY A 143 25.12 11.42 -9.55
N GLN A 144 26.34 10.87 -9.53
CA GLN A 144 26.57 9.45 -9.70
C GLN A 144 27.85 9.04 -8.97
N SER A 145 27.79 7.89 -8.31
CA SER A 145 28.98 7.17 -7.85
C SER A 145 28.94 5.73 -8.34
N VAL A 146 30.13 5.12 -8.42
CA VAL A 146 30.32 3.74 -8.83
C VAL A 146 31.31 3.12 -7.87
N ILE A 147 30.92 2.02 -7.26
CA ILE A 147 31.77 1.17 -6.42
C ILE A 147 31.84 -0.22 -7.04
N SER A 148 32.97 -0.90 -6.85
CA SER A 148 33.13 -2.28 -7.32
C SER A 148 34.01 -3.10 -6.40
N ASN A 149 33.73 -4.41 -6.36
CA ASN A 149 34.61 -5.40 -5.79
C ASN A 149 34.98 -6.45 -6.86
N SER A 150 35.36 -7.67 -6.47
CA SER A 150 35.71 -8.72 -7.45
C SER A 150 34.54 -9.25 -8.27
N ASP A 151 33.32 -9.13 -7.78
CA ASP A 151 32.17 -9.87 -8.29
C ASP A 151 31.07 -8.95 -8.85
N ILE A 152 30.86 -7.80 -8.21
CA ILE A 152 29.83 -6.84 -8.58
C ILE A 152 30.35 -5.41 -8.71
N GLU A 153 29.69 -4.66 -9.58
CA GLU A 153 29.76 -3.20 -9.68
C GLU A 153 28.39 -2.64 -9.32
N ILE A 154 28.35 -1.61 -8.48
CA ILE A 154 27.12 -0.91 -8.11
C ILE A 154 27.26 0.52 -8.58
N THR A 155 26.40 0.91 -9.52
CA THR A 155 26.21 2.30 -9.93
C THR A 155 25.10 2.90 -9.07
N ILE A 156 25.38 4.04 -8.45
CA ILE A 156 24.46 4.76 -7.57
C ILE A 156 24.16 6.09 -8.25
N ASP A 157 22.92 6.27 -8.68
CA ASP A 157 22.44 7.47 -9.35
C ASP A 157 21.62 8.32 -8.37
N TYR A 158 21.77 9.64 -8.44
CA TYR A 158 21.11 10.61 -7.57
C TYR A 158 20.40 11.65 -8.43
N GLU A 159 19.14 11.95 -8.11
CA GLU A 159 18.37 13.01 -8.75
C GLU A 159 17.46 13.70 -7.73
N VAL A 160 17.59 15.01 -7.62
CA VAL A 160 16.65 15.85 -6.88
C VAL A 160 15.44 16.10 -7.77
N VAL A 161 14.27 15.75 -7.25
CA VAL A 161 12.96 15.94 -7.87
C VAL A 161 12.34 17.24 -7.38
N ASP A 162 11.70 18.00 -8.27
CA ASP A 162 10.89 19.16 -7.93
C ASP A 162 9.40 18.81 -8.11
N LEU A 163 8.68 18.63 -6.99
CA LEU A 163 7.24 18.32 -6.99
C LEU A 163 6.34 19.57 -7.15
N GLY A 164 6.92 20.75 -7.35
CA GLY A 164 6.16 21.99 -7.51
C GLY A 164 5.42 22.40 -6.24
N ASN A 165 4.09 22.43 -6.30
CA ASN A 165 3.23 22.73 -5.13
C ASN A 165 2.66 21.44 -4.51
N ASP A 166 3.05 20.28 -5.04
CA ASP A 166 2.63 18.99 -4.53
C ASP A 166 3.69 18.45 -3.56
N ASN A 167 3.30 17.50 -2.72
CA ASN A 167 4.16 16.89 -1.71
C ASN A 167 3.91 15.39 -1.71
N SER A 168 4.98 14.60 -1.63
CA SER A 168 4.88 13.16 -1.48
C SER A 168 4.56 12.76 -0.04
N PRO A 169 3.83 11.67 0.16
CA PRO A 169 3.41 11.23 1.48
C PRO A 169 4.52 10.45 2.20
N LEU A 170 4.90 10.91 3.38
CA LEU A 170 5.65 10.16 4.40
C LEU A 170 4.65 9.43 5.29
N GLY A 171 4.25 8.22 4.89
CA GLY A 171 3.24 7.42 5.59
C GLY A 171 3.63 7.11 7.02
N LEU A 172 2.69 7.27 7.96
CA LEU A 172 2.94 6.99 9.36
C LEU A 172 1.68 6.52 10.10
N ARG A 173 1.92 5.90 11.26
CA ARG A 173 0.90 5.52 12.22
C ARG A 173 1.10 6.31 13.51
N THR A 174 0.10 7.07 13.92
CA THR A 174 0.17 7.88 15.15
C THR A 174 0.01 7.02 16.41
N PHE A 175 0.31 7.58 17.59
CA PHE A 175 0.05 6.98 18.91
C PHE A 175 -1.41 6.58 19.15
N ALA A 176 -2.33 7.22 18.42
CA ALA A 176 -3.75 6.91 18.44
C ALA A 176 -4.14 5.86 17.37
N ASN A 177 -3.20 5.16 16.73
CA ASN A 177 -3.40 4.40 15.47
C ASN A 177 -4.28 5.15 14.46
N GLY A 178 -4.24 6.48 14.47
CA GLY A 178 -4.66 7.25 13.33
C GLY A 178 -3.65 6.98 12.23
N TRP A 179 -4.14 6.63 11.05
CA TRP A 179 -3.30 6.68 9.87
C TRP A 179 -3.02 8.14 9.56
N GLY A 180 -1.83 8.42 9.11
CA GLY A 180 -1.47 9.77 8.74
C GLY A 180 -0.34 9.74 7.76
N TYR A 181 -0.05 10.91 7.23
CA TYR A 181 1.19 11.10 6.52
C TYR A 181 1.70 12.49 6.88
N ALA A 182 3.02 12.62 6.94
CA ALA A 182 3.63 13.91 6.80
C ALA A 182 3.75 14.22 5.31
N ARG A 183 3.59 15.49 4.94
CA ARG A 183 3.89 15.94 3.58
C ARG A 183 5.40 16.11 3.45
N SER A 184 5.97 15.57 2.39
CA SER A 184 7.35 15.82 2.05
C SER A 184 7.57 17.30 1.76
N ASP A 185 8.82 17.76 1.84
CA ASP A 185 9.28 18.96 1.18
C ASP A 185 9.01 18.83 -0.32
N ARG A 186 8.93 19.98 -1.00
CA ARG A 186 8.83 20.06 -2.45
C ARG A 186 9.95 19.29 -3.15
N TYR A 187 11.15 19.28 -2.56
CA TYR A 187 12.32 18.65 -3.15
C TYR A 187 12.60 17.29 -2.51
N VAL A 188 12.46 16.22 -3.30
CA VAL A 188 12.68 14.83 -2.89
C VAL A 188 13.94 14.30 -3.56
N LEU A 189 14.70 13.42 -2.89
CA LEU A 189 15.84 12.75 -3.50
C LEU A 189 15.46 11.35 -3.98
N LEU A 190 15.64 11.08 -5.27
CA LEU A 190 15.68 9.72 -5.79
C LEU A 190 17.12 9.20 -5.78
N GLN A 191 17.34 8.06 -5.14
CA GLN A 191 18.60 7.33 -5.17
C GLN A 191 18.37 5.93 -5.74
N THR A 192 19.07 5.59 -6.82
CA THR A 192 18.95 4.28 -7.46
C THR A 192 20.25 3.49 -7.33
N TYR A 193 20.15 2.25 -6.86
CA TYR A 193 21.25 1.29 -6.83
C TYR A 193 21.10 0.32 -7.99
N THR A 194 21.98 0.39 -8.99
CA THR A 194 22.05 -0.57 -10.10
C THR A 194 23.18 -1.56 -9.85
N ILE A 195 22.82 -2.78 -9.43
CA ILE A 195 23.76 -3.86 -9.10
C ILE A 195 24.02 -4.67 -10.36
N THR A 196 25.28 -4.71 -10.81
CA THR A 196 25.70 -5.40 -12.02
C THR A 196 26.68 -6.52 -11.70
N ASN A 197 26.42 -7.73 -12.21
CA ASN A 197 27.35 -8.84 -12.10
C ASN A 197 28.51 -8.68 -13.10
N ILE A 198 29.68 -8.30 -12.60
CA ILE A 198 30.91 -8.17 -13.39
C ILE A 198 31.79 -9.44 -13.37
N SER A 199 31.40 -10.42 -12.56
CA SER A 199 32.07 -11.72 -12.49
C SER A 199 31.84 -12.56 -13.76
N GLY A 200 32.64 -13.64 -13.89
CA GLY A 200 32.45 -14.63 -14.95
C GLY A 200 31.40 -15.70 -14.66
N ASN A 201 30.75 -15.66 -13.49
CA ASN A 201 29.83 -16.70 -13.00
C ASN A 201 28.46 -16.10 -12.69
N ASN A 202 27.44 -16.94 -12.48
CA ASN A 202 26.19 -16.47 -11.90
C ASN A 202 26.41 -16.10 -10.43
N ILE A 203 25.81 -14.98 -10.00
CA ILE A 203 25.73 -14.59 -8.60
C ILE A 203 24.30 -14.88 -8.14
N THR A 204 24.16 -15.67 -7.09
CA THR A 204 22.86 -16.17 -6.59
C THR A 204 22.59 -15.64 -5.18
N GLY A 205 21.31 -15.68 -4.78
CA GLY A 205 20.91 -15.27 -3.43
C GLY A 205 21.18 -13.79 -3.15
N ILE A 206 21.03 -12.93 -4.16
CA ILE A 206 21.28 -11.49 -3.98
C ILE A 206 20.20 -10.90 -3.09
N GLU A 207 20.62 -10.21 -2.04
CA GLU A 207 19.74 -9.48 -1.14
C GLU A 207 20.29 -8.07 -0.98
N PHE A 208 19.42 -7.07 -0.98
CA PHE A 208 19.79 -5.67 -0.80
C PHE A 208 19.07 -5.11 0.43
N TYR A 209 19.74 -4.27 1.20
CA TYR A 209 19.21 -3.66 2.40
C TYR A 209 19.45 -2.15 2.38
N GLN A 210 18.44 -1.38 2.81
CA GLN A 210 18.57 0.03 3.12
C GLN A 210 18.21 0.26 4.59
N MET A 211 19.05 1.01 5.29
CA MET A 211 18.84 1.44 6.68
C MET A 211 18.72 2.96 6.77
N LEU A 212 17.87 3.41 7.69
CA LEU A 212 17.70 4.80 8.12
C LEU A 212 17.75 4.89 9.64
N HIS A 213 18.65 5.73 10.14
CA HIS A 213 18.65 6.24 11.50
C HIS A 213 18.70 7.78 11.44
N GLY A 214 17.57 8.41 11.69
CA GLY A 214 17.40 9.86 11.69
C GLY A 214 17.27 10.43 13.10
N HIS A 215 17.64 11.71 13.25
CA HIS A 215 17.43 12.52 14.46
C HIS A 215 16.70 13.82 14.08
N PRO A 216 15.53 13.74 13.44
CA PRO A 216 14.85 14.92 12.90
C PRO A 216 14.52 15.89 14.05
N ALA A 217 14.96 17.16 13.94
CA ALA A 217 14.81 18.21 14.96
C ALA A 217 15.29 17.87 16.40
N ASN A 218 16.02 16.76 16.62
CA ASN A 218 16.31 16.27 17.98
C ASN A 218 17.72 15.69 18.13
N GLU A 219 18.73 16.43 17.65
CA GLU A 219 20.16 16.07 17.56
C GLU A 219 20.81 15.55 18.87
N TYR A 220 20.18 15.73 20.04
CA TYR A 220 20.78 15.38 21.33
C TYR A 220 19.93 14.46 22.21
N ALA A 221 18.76 14.01 21.75
CA ALA A 221 17.90 13.12 22.51
C ALA A 221 17.42 11.92 21.70
N ALA A 222 17.45 10.77 22.36
CA ALA A 222 17.07 9.46 21.83
C ALA A 222 15.55 9.29 21.71
N THR A 223 14.78 10.31 21.37
CA THR A 223 13.31 10.21 21.31
C THR A 223 12.83 10.44 19.89
N VAL A 224 13.03 9.40 19.09
CA VAL A 224 12.60 9.31 17.69
C VAL A 224 11.63 8.14 17.57
N PHE A 225 10.55 8.35 16.84
CA PHE A 225 9.65 7.29 16.41
C PHE A 225 10.09 6.77 15.06
N SER A 226 9.86 5.49 14.81
CA SER A 226 10.08 4.88 13.50
C SER A 226 8.91 3.96 13.20
N VAL A 227 8.37 4.06 11.99
CA VAL A 227 7.28 3.20 11.52
C VAL A 227 7.56 2.75 10.09
N TYR A 228 7.26 1.50 9.82
CA TYR A 228 7.07 0.99 8.47
C TYR A 228 5.59 1.04 8.14
N GLU A 229 5.27 1.64 6.99
CA GLU A 229 3.92 1.74 6.46
C GLU A 229 3.88 1.31 4.99
N SER A 230 2.75 0.79 4.54
CA SER A 230 2.52 0.38 3.15
C SER A 230 1.23 0.93 2.55
N ILE A 231 0.49 1.77 3.29
CA ILE A 231 -0.72 2.41 2.79
C ILE A 231 -0.41 3.24 1.55
N GLU A 232 -1.26 3.04 0.55
CA GLU A 232 -1.25 3.80 -0.68
C GLU A 232 -1.92 5.16 -0.45
N TYR A 233 -1.11 6.21 -0.60
CA TYR A 233 -1.55 7.59 -0.62
C TYR A 233 -1.38 8.13 -2.04
N VAL A 234 -2.13 9.18 -2.39
CA VAL A 234 -1.88 9.90 -3.64
C VAL A 234 -0.46 10.46 -3.59
N ASP A 235 0.39 9.95 -4.46
CA ASP A 235 1.80 10.26 -4.49
C ASP A 235 2.15 10.96 -5.82
N PRO A 236 2.50 12.25 -5.81
CA PRO A 236 2.91 12.97 -7.01
C PRO A 236 4.12 12.36 -7.72
N LEU A 237 4.92 11.54 -7.02
CA LEU A 237 6.03 10.79 -7.63
C LEU A 237 5.56 9.68 -8.58
N GLU A 238 4.31 9.24 -8.49
CA GLU A 238 3.77 8.20 -9.39
C GLU A 238 3.78 8.64 -10.86
N GLU A 239 3.42 9.89 -11.12
CA GLU A 239 3.40 10.48 -12.45
C GLU A 239 4.70 11.22 -12.82
N TYR A 240 5.67 11.28 -11.90
CA TYR A 240 6.93 11.97 -12.15
C TYR A 240 7.70 11.31 -13.31
N THR A 241 8.33 12.11 -14.17
CA THR A 241 9.20 11.59 -15.23
C THR A 241 10.65 11.94 -14.90
N PRO A 242 11.48 10.96 -14.50
CA PRO A 242 12.87 11.21 -14.16
C PRO A 242 13.69 11.75 -15.33
N TYR A 243 14.63 12.64 -15.03
CA TYR A 243 15.59 13.14 -16.00
C TYR A 243 16.73 12.15 -16.27
N ASN A 244 17.03 11.31 -15.29
CA ASN A 244 17.91 10.15 -15.40
C ASN A 244 17.07 8.87 -15.49
N GLY A 245 17.13 8.20 -16.64
CA GLY A 245 16.37 6.98 -16.92
C GLY A 245 16.80 5.76 -16.09
N ALA A 246 17.78 5.89 -15.19
CA ALA A 246 18.08 4.89 -14.18
C ALA A 246 17.01 4.82 -13.08
N HIS A 247 16.33 5.93 -12.77
CA HIS A 247 15.31 5.96 -11.72
C HIS A 247 14.00 5.30 -12.20
N SER A 248 13.52 4.34 -11.42
CA SER A 248 12.14 3.89 -11.51
C SER A 248 11.26 4.75 -10.61
N VAL A 249 10.07 5.07 -11.09
CA VAL A 249 9.04 5.88 -10.42
C VAL A 249 7.75 5.08 -10.34
N GLY A 250 6.86 5.53 -9.46
CA GLY A 250 5.62 4.87 -9.06
C GLY A 250 5.24 5.37 -7.68
N THR A 251 4.22 4.79 -7.06
CA THR A 251 3.86 5.14 -5.70
C THR A 251 4.91 4.62 -4.72
N PHE A 252 5.63 5.52 -4.04
CA PHE A 252 6.67 5.16 -3.06
C PHE A 252 6.04 4.82 -1.69
N ARG A 253 5.04 3.91 -1.70
CA ARG A 253 4.17 3.63 -0.55
C ARG A 253 4.80 2.76 0.53
N TYR A 254 5.78 1.92 0.20
CA TYR A 254 6.48 1.08 1.18
C TYR A 254 7.53 1.93 1.85
N ALA A 255 7.18 2.53 2.99
CA ALA A 255 7.95 3.62 3.56
C ALA A 255 8.34 3.34 5.00
N ILE A 256 9.59 3.66 5.34
CA ILE A 256 10.02 3.87 6.72
C ILE A 256 10.01 5.37 6.98
N THR A 257 9.25 5.79 7.99
CA THR A 257 9.14 7.20 8.41
C THR A 257 9.57 7.35 9.86
N GLN A 258 10.41 8.35 10.12
CA GLN A 258 10.93 8.71 11.43
C GLN A 258 10.65 10.17 11.78
N TRP A 259 10.32 10.45 13.04
CA TRP A 259 10.04 11.79 13.53
C TRP A 259 10.31 11.94 15.03
N ASN A 260 10.58 13.16 15.49
CA ASN A 260 10.76 13.45 16.90
C ASN A 260 9.42 13.70 17.62
N ASP A 261 9.43 13.51 18.94
CA ASP A 261 8.36 13.94 19.83
C ASP A 261 8.66 15.35 20.39
N PRO A 262 8.06 16.44 19.89
CA PRO A 262 8.29 17.78 20.46
C PRO A 262 7.71 17.95 21.87
N ASP A 263 6.80 17.07 22.30
CA ASP A 263 6.15 17.13 23.62
C ASP A 263 6.86 16.28 24.69
N HIS A 264 7.93 15.56 24.33
CA HIS A 264 8.68 14.74 25.28
C HIS A 264 9.60 15.59 26.17
N ASP A 265 9.76 15.21 27.45
CA ASP A 265 10.53 15.97 28.45
C ASP A 265 12.03 16.19 28.08
N ASP A 266 12.54 15.37 27.16
CA ASP A 266 13.93 15.39 26.67
C ASP A 266 14.06 16.01 25.26
N ALA A 267 12.98 16.47 24.63
CA ALA A 267 13.00 17.06 23.30
C ALA A 267 13.78 18.39 23.27
N THR A 268 14.67 18.56 22.29
CA THR A 268 15.46 19.79 22.15
C THR A 268 14.84 20.84 21.23
N ALA A 269 13.85 20.47 20.42
CA ALA A 269 13.11 21.37 19.53
C ALA A 269 11.63 21.47 19.91
N ASP A 270 11.02 22.60 19.55
CA ASP A 270 9.60 22.93 19.75
C ASP A 270 8.74 22.67 18.50
N HIS A 271 9.30 22.00 17.49
CA HIS A 271 8.64 21.56 16.26
C HIS A 271 8.89 20.06 16.03
N ALA A 272 8.04 19.44 15.22
CA ALA A 272 8.22 18.09 14.74
C ALA A 272 8.76 18.15 13.31
N ASP A 273 9.70 17.25 13.01
CA ASP A 273 10.25 17.05 11.70
C ASP A 273 10.18 15.57 11.34
N TRP A 274 9.99 15.31 10.05
CA TRP A 274 9.83 13.97 9.52
C TRP A 274 10.94 13.69 8.51
N ILE A 275 11.52 12.50 8.59
CA ILE A 275 12.45 11.97 7.60
C ILE A 275 12.03 10.54 7.29
N GLY A 276 12.07 10.16 6.03
CA GLY A 276 11.74 8.79 5.67
C GLY A 276 12.18 8.44 4.28
N PHE A 277 12.09 7.15 3.97
CA PHE A 277 12.28 6.68 2.62
C PHE A 277 11.22 5.70 2.19
N GLY A 278 10.80 5.85 0.94
CA GLY A 278 9.86 4.96 0.27
C GLY A 278 10.53 4.09 -0.79
N SER A 279 9.88 2.99 -1.13
CA SER A 279 10.13 2.20 -2.34
C SER A 279 8.83 1.93 -3.08
N THR A 280 8.94 1.73 -4.40
CA THR A 280 7.84 1.22 -5.25
C THR A 280 7.76 -0.31 -5.22
N VAL A 281 8.78 -0.98 -4.68
CA VAL A 281 8.88 -2.43 -4.58
C VAL A 281 8.71 -2.83 -3.12
N GLU A 282 7.77 -3.75 -2.86
CA GLU A 282 7.54 -4.26 -1.52
C GLU A 282 8.80 -4.93 -0.97
N PRO A 283 9.25 -4.58 0.24
CA PRO A 283 10.36 -5.28 0.89
C PRO A 283 9.94 -6.69 1.32
N ASP A 284 10.83 -7.66 1.17
CA ASP A 284 10.64 -9.01 1.69
C ASP A 284 10.68 -9.06 3.23
N VAL A 285 11.47 -8.16 3.82
CA VAL A 285 11.70 -8.07 5.26
C VAL A 285 11.85 -6.61 5.71
N VAL A 286 11.34 -6.30 6.88
CA VAL A 286 11.40 -4.96 7.48
C VAL A 286 11.79 -5.03 8.95
N GLU A 287 12.34 -3.94 9.47
CA GLU A 287 12.63 -3.76 10.89
C GLU A 287 12.50 -2.30 11.26
N ASN A 288 11.85 -2.05 12.40
CA ASN A 288 12.03 -0.84 13.20
C ASN A 288 12.55 -1.31 14.56
N GLY A 289 13.84 -1.10 14.78
CA GLY A 289 14.57 -1.57 15.94
C GLY A 289 15.20 -0.41 16.70
N TYR A 290 16.05 -0.76 17.66
CA TYR A 290 16.89 0.20 18.36
C TYR A 290 18.23 0.39 17.67
N TYR A 291 18.84 1.53 17.92
CA TYR A 291 20.16 1.89 17.47
C TYR A 291 20.86 2.63 18.60
N GLU A 292 21.49 1.87 19.51
CA GLU A 292 22.08 2.38 20.76
C GLU A 292 23.49 2.94 20.53
N GLY A 293 23.62 3.86 19.58
CA GLY A 293 24.93 4.38 19.16
C GLY A 293 25.54 5.35 20.15
N GLY A 294 24.73 6.24 20.70
CA GLY A 294 25.17 7.34 21.58
C GLY A 294 26.16 8.30 20.90
N HIS A 295 26.07 9.59 21.23
CA HIS A 295 27.00 10.62 20.71
C HIS A 295 28.40 10.56 21.37
N ASN A 296 29.10 9.42 21.25
CA ASN A 296 30.41 9.23 21.86
C ASN A 296 31.54 9.39 20.82
N TYR A 297 32.30 10.48 20.94
CA TYR A 297 33.30 10.93 19.97
C TYR A 297 34.60 10.09 19.87
N ASN A 298 34.62 8.85 20.36
CA ASN A 298 35.82 8.00 20.34
C ASN A 298 35.82 7.05 19.13
N GLU A 299 37.01 6.77 18.56
CA GLU A 299 37.18 5.83 17.46
C GLU A 299 36.83 4.39 17.88
N ASN A 300 36.08 3.66 17.04
CA ASN A 300 35.57 2.28 17.23
C ASN A 300 34.46 2.14 18.27
N ASN A 301 33.36 2.87 18.08
CA ASN A 301 32.19 2.83 18.95
C ASN A 301 30.98 2.15 18.29
N ARG A 302 31.21 1.02 17.58
CA ARG A 302 30.12 0.23 17.00
C ARG A 302 29.12 -0.16 18.10
N PRO A 303 27.80 0.04 17.92
CA PRO A 303 26.81 -0.43 18.88
C PRO A 303 26.84 -1.96 19.02
N ASP A 304 26.65 -2.47 20.24
CA ASP A 304 26.72 -3.92 20.55
C ASP A 304 25.46 -4.70 20.11
N SER A 305 24.38 -3.98 19.82
CA SER A 305 23.08 -4.49 19.35
C SER A 305 22.33 -3.39 18.59
N GLY A 306 21.53 -3.76 17.59
CA GLY A 306 20.61 -2.83 16.94
C GLY A 306 20.25 -3.24 15.53
N THR A 307 19.51 -2.38 14.82
CA THR A 307 19.09 -2.63 13.44
C THR A 307 20.28 -2.88 12.51
N HIS A 308 21.43 -2.25 12.75
CA HIS A 308 22.66 -2.51 11.96
C HIS A 308 23.14 -3.96 12.11
N ASP A 309 23.05 -4.55 13.31
CA ASP A 309 23.39 -5.95 13.55
C ASP A 309 22.36 -6.88 12.89
N SER A 310 21.07 -6.53 12.94
CA SER A 310 20.01 -7.28 12.25
C SER A 310 20.23 -7.32 10.74
N VAL A 311 20.66 -6.22 10.12
CA VAL A 311 21.05 -6.16 8.69
C VAL A 311 22.23 -7.09 8.43
N GLU A 312 23.30 -6.96 9.21
CA GLU A 312 24.52 -7.76 9.08
C GLU A 312 24.27 -9.27 9.22
N ASP A 313 23.39 -9.66 10.13
CA ASP A 313 22.99 -11.06 10.37
C ASP A 313 21.89 -11.55 9.43
N ARG A 314 21.29 -10.65 8.61
CA ARG A 314 20.15 -10.93 7.72
C ARG A 314 18.92 -11.42 8.48
N LEU A 315 18.71 -10.86 9.67
CA LEU A 315 17.67 -11.23 10.61
C LEU A 315 16.85 -10.01 11.02
N LEU A 316 16.37 -9.26 10.02
CA LEU A 316 15.43 -8.18 10.29
C LEU A 316 14.22 -8.72 11.06
N ASN A 317 13.87 -8.03 12.15
CA ASN A 317 13.01 -8.58 13.20
C ASN A 317 11.49 -8.52 12.91
N GLY A 318 11.07 -7.92 11.79
CA GLY A 318 9.66 -7.81 11.41
C GLY A 318 8.86 -6.78 12.23
N HIS A 319 9.50 -6.00 13.10
CA HIS A 319 8.79 -4.98 13.87
C HIS A 319 8.43 -3.80 12.96
N PRO A 320 7.13 -3.46 12.81
CA PRO A 320 6.71 -2.38 11.94
C PRO A 320 6.79 -1.02 12.62
N TYR A 321 7.15 -0.96 13.91
CA TYR A 321 7.13 0.28 14.68
C TYR A 321 8.03 0.18 15.90
N SER A 322 8.70 1.29 16.24
CA SER A 322 9.49 1.45 17.47
C SER A 322 9.55 2.91 17.94
N PHE A 323 9.96 3.11 19.19
CA PHE A 323 10.25 4.42 19.78
C PHE A 323 11.52 4.36 20.63
N GLY A 324 12.34 5.42 20.55
CA GLY A 324 13.60 5.57 21.26
C GLY A 324 14.71 6.07 20.32
N GLU A 325 15.95 5.67 20.58
CA GLU A 325 17.05 5.79 19.60
C GLU A 325 16.82 4.66 18.58
N VAL A 326 16.02 4.92 17.56
CA VAL A 326 15.50 3.88 16.66
C VAL A 326 16.16 3.93 15.30
N ALA A 327 16.30 2.77 14.66
CA ALA A 327 16.66 2.67 13.26
C ALA A 327 15.67 1.78 12.53
N GLY A 328 15.35 2.14 11.30
CA GLY A 328 14.50 1.38 10.41
C GLY A 328 15.31 0.77 9.27
N ALA A 329 14.99 -0.45 8.85
CA ALA A 329 15.59 -1.08 7.68
C ALA A 329 14.56 -1.85 6.85
N MET A 330 14.76 -1.83 5.53
CA MET A 330 14.03 -2.65 4.56
C MET A 330 15.02 -3.54 3.79
N GLY A 331 14.61 -4.76 3.48
CA GLY A 331 15.41 -5.73 2.72
C GLY A 331 14.63 -6.40 1.59
N TRP A 332 15.31 -6.64 0.46
CA TRP A 332 14.74 -7.24 -0.75
C TRP A 332 15.57 -8.40 -1.26
N HIS A 333 14.92 -9.49 -1.67
CA HIS A 333 15.51 -10.63 -2.35
C HIS A 333 15.49 -10.42 -3.87
N LEU A 334 16.64 -10.08 -4.44
CA LEU A 334 16.80 -9.75 -5.86
C LEU A 334 17.15 -10.95 -6.74
N GLY A 335 17.27 -12.14 -6.14
CA GLY A 335 17.38 -13.40 -6.87
C GLY A 335 18.78 -13.70 -7.42
N THR A 336 18.89 -13.90 -8.73
CA THR A 336 20.13 -14.36 -9.39
C THR A 336 20.48 -13.48 -10.58
N LEU A 337 21.72 -13.01 -10.64
CA LEU A 337 22.27 -12.30 -11.79
C LEU A 337 23.20 -13.19 -12.60
N ALA A 338 22.88 -13.39 -13.88
CA ALA A 338 23.82 -13.94 -14.85
C ALA A 338 24.98 -12.96 -15.10
N PRO A 339 26.13 -13.40 -15.65
CA PRO A 339 27.21 -12.50 -16.02
C PRO A 339 26.71 -11.33 -16.88
N GLN A 340 27.08 -10.11 -16.50
CA GLN A 340 26.68 -8.85 -17.13
C GLN A 340 25.19 -8.49 -17.02
N ALA A 341 24.40 -9.26 -16.27
CA ALA A 341 23.03 -8.85 -15.93
C ALA A 341 23.06 -7.84 -14.78
N SER A 342 22.03 -6.99 -14.75
CA SER A 342 21.84 -5.98 -13.72
C SER A 342 20.42 -6.02 -13.16
N VAL A 343 20.27 -5.61 -11.91
CA VAL A 343 18.99 -5.32 -11.25
C VAL A 343 19.12 -3.97 -10.56
N SER A 344 18.01 -3.22 -10.47
CA SER A 344 18.00 -1.89 -9.88
C SER A 344 16.89 -1.74 -8.86
N LEU A 345 17.16 -0.96 -7.81
CA LEU A 345 16.17 -0.53 -6.82
C LEU A 345 16.29 0.99 -6.65
N THR A 346 15.16 1.69 -6.78
CA THR A 346 15.07 3.15 -6.53
C THR A 346 14.37 3.38 -5.19
N LEU A 347 14.93 4.31 -4.43
CA LEU A 347 14.41 4.77 -3.15
C LEU A 347 14.20 6.28 -3.21
N ALA A 348 13.12 6.75 -2.57
CA ALA A 348 12.83 8.18 -2.44
C ALA A 348 13.10 8.60 -0.99
N LEU A 349 14.15 9.41 -0.74
CA LEU A 349 14.41 10.04 0.55
C LEU A 349 13.66 11.37 0.63
N MET A 350 12.85 11.52 1.67
CA MET A 350 11.90 12.61 1.86
C MET A 350 12.06 13.22 3.26
N PHE A 351 11.93 14.55 3.34
CA PHE A 351 11.86 15.33 4.57
C PHE A 351 10.47 15.93 4.68
N GLY A 352 9.91 16.18 5.86
CA GLY A 352 8.59 16.80 6.01
C GLY A 352 8.48 17.59 7.30
N ALA A 353 7.52 18.51 7.36
CA ALA A 353 7.24 19.38 8.52
C ALA A 353 5.73 19.61 8.77
N ASP A 354 4.86 19.20 7.84
CA ASP A 354 3.41 19.31 8.00
C ASP A 354 2.80 17.92 8.18
N PHE A 355 2.12 17.73 9.30
CA PHE A 355 1.42 16.50 9.64
C PHE A 355 -0.05 16.60 9.27
N GLN A 356 -0.50 15.65 8.47
CA GLN A 356 -1.91 15.46 8.18
C GLN A 356 -2.39 14.19 8.89
N GLU A 357 -3.10 14.39 10.00
CA GLU A 357 -3.87 13.32 10.61
C GLU A 357 -5.00 12.95 9.68
N MET A 358 -4.94 11.76 9.10
CA MET A 358 -6.12 11.20 8.47
C MET A 358 -6.97 10.65 9.59
N LYS A 359 -8.20 11.18 9.74
CA LYS A 359 -9.25 10.31 10.28
C LYS A 359 -9.33 9.15 9.33
N ALA A 360 -9.04 7.94 9.81
CA ALA A 360 -9.01 6.74 8.99
C ALA A 360 -10.16 6.80 7.97
N PRO A 361 -9.90 7.00 6.67
CA PRO A 361 -10.90 6.63 5.69
C PRO A 361 -11.10 5.13 5.92
N CYS A 362 -12.35 4.68 6.00
CA CYS A 362 -12.64 3.25 5.98
C CYS A 362 -12.12 2.70 4.64
N GLN A 363 -10.86 2.29 4.61
CA GLN A 363 -10.35 1.33 3.64
C GLN A 363 -11.05 0.00 3.92
N PRO A 364 -11.24 -0.88 2.91
CA PRO A 364 -12.03 -2.10 3.06
C PRO A 364 -11.63 -2.84 4.35
N PRO A 365 -12.60 -3.34 5.12
CA PRO A 365 -12.40 -3.65 6.53
C PRO A 365 -11.25 -4.64 6.72
N VAL A 366 -10.12 -4.15 7.23
CA VAL A 366 -8.99 -5.02 7.58
C VAL A 366 -9.43 -5.85 8.78
N ALA A 367 -9.72 -7.12 8.51
CA ALA A 367 -9.92 -8.11 9.55
C ALA A 367 -8.60 -8.24 10.34
N VAL A 368 -8.70 -8.18 11.67
CA VAL A 368 -7.55 -8.20 12.57
C VAL A 368 -7.38 -9.58 13.18
N ALA A 369 -8.50 -10.27 13.45
CA ALA A 369 -8.49 -11.65 13.88
C ALA A 369 -9.79 -12.35 13.46
N HIS A 370 -9.68 -13.66 13.19
CA HIS A 370 -10.82 -14.51 12.88
C HIS A 370 -10.64 -15.93 13.46
N TRP A 371 -11.45 -16.26 14.47
CA TRP A 371 -11.54 -17.61 15.00
C TRP A 371 -12.79 -18.32 14.50
N LYS A 372 -12.59 -19.27 13.59
CA LYS A 372 -13.65 -20.08 12.96
C LYS A 372 -14.23 -21.16 13.88
N PHE A 373 -13.43 -21.64 14.83
CA PHE A 373 -13.75 -22.81 15.68
C PHE A 373 -14.06 -24.10 14.90
N ASP A 374 -13.29 -24.35 13.84
CA ASP A 374 -13.45 -25.52 12.96
C ASP A 374 -12.44 -26.65 13.20
N GLU A 375 -11.53 -26.52 14.17
CA GLU A 375 -10.51 -27.53 14.43
C GLU A 375 -11.10 -28.86 14.94
N GLY A 376 -12.25 -28.78 15.63
CA GLY A 376 -13.04 -29.92 16.12
C GLY A 376 -12.36 -30.80 17.17
N THR A 377 -11.07 -30.56 17.46
CA THR A 377 -10.26 -31.29 18.44
C THR A 377 -9.07 -30.45 18.92
N GLY A 378 -8.46 -30.85 20.04
CA GLY A 378 -7.26 -30.18 20.56
C GLY A 378 -7.58 -29.03 21.51
N THR A 379 -6.55 -28.24 21.83
CA THR A 379 -6.62 -27.13 22.81
C THR A 379 -6.24 -25.78 22.23
N VAL A 380 -6.05 -25.69 20.92
CA VAL A 380 -5.68 -24.46 20.21
C VAL A 380 -6.81 -24.12 19.25
N VAL A 381 -7.18 -22.84 19.20
CA VAL A 381 -8.06 -22.26 18.19
C VAL A 381 -7.22 -21.31 17.35
N ALA A 382 -7.15 -21.53 16.04
CA ALA A 382 -6.30 -20.74 15.17
C ALA A 382 -6.96 -19.40 14.83
N ASP A 383 -6.18 -18.32 14.86
CA ASP A 383 -6.54 -17.08 14.20
C ASP A 383 -6.22 -17.23 12.71
N SER A 384 -7.26 -17.27 11.87
CA SER A 384 -7.08 -17.55 10.44
C SER A 384 -6.74 -16.31 9.58
N VAL A 385 -6.71 -15.14 10.20
CA VAL A 385 -6.36 -13.85 9.57
C VAL A 385 -5.07 -13.28 10.15
N GLY A 386 -4.93 -13.33 11.47
CA GLY A 386 -3.78 -12.79 12.20
C GLY A 386 -2.87 -13.87 12.79
N SER A 387 -2.30 -13.55 13.95
CA SER A 387 -1.44 -14.45 14.73
C SER A 387 -1.91 -14.63 16.18
N ASN A 388 -3.17 -14.27 16.47
CA ASN A 388 -3.74 -14.28 17.81
C ASN A 388 -4.34 -15.64 18.18
N ASP A 389 -3.57 -16.71 18.02
CA ASP A 389 -4.03 -18.06 18.36
C ASP A 389 -4.48 -18.13 19.83
N GLY A 390 -5.62 -18.78 20.04
CA GLY A 390 -6.21 -18.98 21.35
C GLY A 390 -5.90 -20.34 21.95
N THR A 391 -5.84 -20.40 23.27
CA THR A 391 -5.71 -21.65 24.03
C THR A 391 -6.95 -21.92 24.86
N LEU A 392 -7.52 -23.12 24.74
CA LEU A 392 -8.64 -23.59 25.55
C LEU A 392 -8.22 -23.78 27.02
N VAL A 393 -8.92 -23.13 27.95
CA VAL A 393 -8.68 -23.20 29.39
C VAL A 393 -9.93 -23.69 30.12
N GLY A 394 -9.78 -24.68 30.99
CA GLY A 394 -10.90 -25.29 31.71
C GLY A 394 -11.71 -26.31 30.90
N GLY A 395 -11.43 -26.43 29.59
CA GLY A 395 -12.00 -27.42 28.68
C GLY A 395 -13.39 -27.06 28.13
N PRO A 396 -13.52 -25.99 27.33
CA PRO A 396 -14.64 -25.85 26.39
C PRO A 396 -14.73 -27.08 25.48
N GLU A 397 -15.94 -27.51 25.14
CA GLU A 397 -16.18 -28.69 24.30
C GLU A 397 -16.45 -28.28 22.86
N TRP A 398 -15.89 -29.04 21.90
CA TRP A 398 -16.21 -28.92 20.49
C TRP A 398 -17.59 -29.55 20.23
N VAL A 399 -18.51 -28.78 19.67
CA VAL A 399 -19.88 -29.20 19.33
C VAL A 399 -20.17 -28.91 17.85
N ASP A 400 -21.26 -29.46 17.31
CA ASP A 400 -21.68 -29.17 15.94
C ASP A 400 -22.00 -27.67 15.80
N GLY A 401 -21.41 -27.02 14.79
CA GLY A 401 -21.56 -25.59 14.53
C GLY A 401 -22.91 -25.19 13.93
N TRP A 402 -23.10 -23.88 13.72
CA TRP A 402 -24.30 -23.37 13.06
C TRP A 402 -24.25 -23.65 11.55
N THR A 403 -25.30 -24.26 10.98
CA THR A 403 -25.35 -24.65 9.56
C THR A 403 -25.32 -23.48 8.55
N GLY A 404 -25.39 -22.24 9.03
CA GLY A 404 -25.34 -21.02 8.22
C GLY A 404 -23.97 -20.32 8.18
N VAL A 405 -22.98 -20.83 8.92
CA VAL A 405 -21.57 -20.37 8.91
C VAL A 405 -20.74 -21.38 8.11
N ALA A 406 -19.66 -20.92 7.47
CA ALA A 406 -18.71 -21.81 6.83
C ALA A 406 -17.89 -22.55 7.91
N GLY A 407 -18.25 -23.80 8.20
CA GLY A 407 -17.60 -24.60 9.24
C GLY A 407 -18.42 -25.81 9.68
N ASP A 408 -17.80 -26.76 10.37
CA ASP A 408 -18.45 -27.96 10.92
C ASP A 408 -18.65 -27.89 12.45
N TYR A 409 -17.90 -27.03 13.16
CA TYR A 409 -17.82 -27.05 14.63
C TYR A 409 -17.99 -25.65 15.27
N ALA A 410 -18.29 -25.64 16.55
CA ALA A 410 -18.31 -24.47 17.43
C ALA A 410 -17.80 -24.85 18.83
N LEU A 411 -17.65 -23.87 19.73
CA LEU A 411 -17.24 -24.11 21.11
C LEU A 411 -18.38 -23.89 22.11
N GLU A 412 -18.65 -24.91 22.94
CA GLU A 412 -19.59 -24.85 24.06
C GLU A 412 -18.86 -24.52 25.37
N PHE A 413 -19.35 -23.48 26.05
CA PHE A 413 -18.85 -22.96 27.32
C PHE A 413 -19.81 -23.29 28.46
N ASP A 414 -19.25 -23.78 29.58
CA ASP A 414 -20.03 -24.29 30.73
C ASP A 414 -20.14 -23.29 31.89
N GLY A 415 -19.66 -22.06 31.70
CA GLY A 415 -19.60 -21.03 32.73
C GLY A 415 -18.40 -21.12 33.68
N SER A 416 -17.45 -22.02 33.42
CA SER A 416 -16.18 -22.14 34.17
C SER A 416 -14.93 -22.22 33.28
N ASN A 417 -15.13 -22.45 31.98
CA ASN A 417 -14.11 -22.56 30.96
C ASN A 417 -14.09 -21.32 30.04
N HIS A 418 -13.03 -21.17 29.23
CA HIS A 418 -12.83 -20.02 28.33
C HIS A 418 -11.71 -20.29 27.32
N VAL A 419 -11.51 -19.36 26.39
CA VAL A 419 -10.30 -19.27 25.56
C VAL A 419 -9.45 -18.11 26.06
N ALA A 420 -8.18 -18.38 26.33
CA ALA A 420 -7.16 -17.35 26.59
C ALA A 420 -6.44 -17.02 25.29
N LEU A 421 -6.39 -15.75 24.92
CA LEU A 421 -5.72 -15.29 23.70
C LEU A 421 -4.34 -14.72 24.06
N SER A 422 -3.33 -15.04 23.26
CA SER A 422 -1.96 -14.60 23.53
C SER A 422 -1.78 -13.18 22.98
N TYR A 423 -1.47 -12.21 23.85
CA TYR A 423 -1.21 -10.81 23.47
C TYR A 423 -2.48 -10.07 22.97
N PRO A 424 -2.61 -8.73 23.07
CA PRO A 424 -3.84 -8.05 22.68
C PRO A 424 -4.16 -8.27 21.19
N ILE A 425 -5.37 -8.79 20.92
CA ILE A 425 -5.91 -9.10 19.58
C ILE A 425 -5.75 -7.93 18.62
N ASN A 426 -6.04 -6.75 19.14
CA ASN A 426 -5.86 -5.49 18.47
C ASN A 426 -5.50 -4.46 19.54
N VAL A 427 -4.60 -3.54 19.23
CA VAL A 427 -4.49 -2.35 20.04
C VAL A 427 -5.68 -1.46 19.66
N LEU A 428 -6.71 -1.42 20.50
CA LEU A 428 -7.60 -0.27 20.52
C LEU A 428 -6.75 0.95 20.77
N THR A 429 -6.40 1.68 19.74
CA THR A 429 -6.02 3.07 19.92
C THR A 429 -6.89 3.98 19.07
N GLY A 430 -7.57 3.42 18.05
CA GLY A 430 -8.47 4.13 17.20
C GLY A 430 -9.84 4.24 17.86
N ASP A 431 -10.47 5.37 17.64
CA ASP A 431 -11.87 5.66 17.92
C ASP A 431 -12.86 4.63 17.34
N SER A 432 -12.41 3.59 16.62
CA SER A 432 -13.26 2.58 16.00
C SER A 432 -12.83 1.12 16.21
N VAL A 433 -13.81 0.23 16.34
CA VAL A 433 -13.63 -1.22 16.44
C VAL A 433 -14.93 -1.91 16.03
N THR A 434 -14.83 -3.06 15.34
CA THR A 434 -15.97 -3.96 15.19
C THR A 434 -15.65 -5.33 15.73
N VAL A 435 -16.58 -5.89 16.48
CA VAL A 435 -16.54 -7.28 16.96
C VAL A 435 -17.82 -7.96 16.54
N SER A 436 -17.72 -9.15 15.94
CA SER A 436 -18.89 -9.98 15.68
C SER A 436 -18.68 -11.42 16.09
N ALA A 437 -19.78 -12.11 16.36
CA ALA A 437 -19.81 -13.53 16.65
C ALA A 437 -21.21 -14.10 16.40
N TRP A 438 -21.27 -15.38 16.04
CA TRP A 438 -22.48 -16.18 16.18
C TRP A 438 -22.56 -16.71 17.61
N VAL A 439 -23.74 -16.56 18.23
CA VAL A 439 -23.92 -16.89 19.65
C VAL A 439 -25.23 -17.64 19.86
N GLN A 440 -25.16 -18.76 20.56
CA GLN A 440 -26.31 -19.46 21.12
C GLN A 440 -26.25 -19.39 22.65
N ALA A 441 -27.07 -18.53 23.25
CA ALA A 441 -27.08 -18.36 24.70
C ALA A 441 -27.73 -19.58 25.39
N GLY A 442 -27.08 -20.12 26.43
CA GLY A 442 -27.70 -21.09 27.33
C GLY A 442 -28.51 -20.43 28.45
N VAL A 443 -28.47 -20.98 29.68
CA VAL A 443 -29.19 -20.41 30.83
C VAL A 443 -28.41 -19.21 31.37
N SER A 444 -28.90 -18.00 31.13
CA SER A 444 -28.19 -16.75 31.46
C SER A 444 -27.90 -16.61 32.98
N PRO A 445 -26.63 -16.66 33.43
CA PRO A 445 -26.27 -16.33 34.81
C PRO A 445 -25.79 -14.87 34.89
N ASN A 446 -26.52 -14.02 35.63
CA ASN A 446 -26.09 -12.68 36.08
C ASN A 446 -25.55 -11.70 35.01
N ARG A 447 -25.16 -10.51 35.49
CA ARG A 447 -24.67 -9.34 34.77
C ARG A 447 -23.36 -9.65 34.01
N TYR A 448 -23.20 -9.13 32.79
CA TYR A 448 -21.97 -9.19 31.98
C TYR A 448 -21.45 -10.59 31.56
N ALA A 449 -22.21 -11.40 30.83
CA ALA A 449 -21.72 -12.66 30.27
C ALA A 449 -20.87 -12.40 28.98
N PRO A 450 -19.53 -12.52 29.00
CA PRO A 450 -18.69 -12.00 27.92
C PRO A 450 -18.55 -12.98 26.76
N ILE A 451 -18.81 -12.52 25.53
CA ILE A 451 -18.55 -13.29 24.31
C ILE A 451 -17.08 -13.09 23.92
N LEU A 452 -16.68 -11.83 23.75
CA LEU A 452 -15.28 -11.39 23.61
C LEU A 452 -15.06 -10.22 24.56
N ALA A 453 -13.98 -10.25 25.34
CA ALA A 453 -13.59 -9.14 26.19
C ALA A 453 -12.09 -8.86 26.10
N GLN A 454 -11.75 -7.59 25.91
CA GLN A 454 -10.40 -7.06 26.04
C GLN A 454 -10.48 -5.80 26.89
N TRP A 455 -10.18 -5.92 28.19
CA TRP A 455 -10.43 -4.84 29.13
C TRP A 455 -9.57 -4.91 30.41
N THR A 456 -9.52 -3.80 31.15
CA THR A 456 -8.81 -3.68 32.42
C THR A 456 -9.41 -2.68 33.40
N GLN A 457 -9.05 -2.81 34.68
CA GLN A 457 -9.22 -1.77 35.71
C GLN A 457 -7.87 -1.21 36.15
N ASP A 458 -7.20 -0.52 35.25
CA ASP A 458 -5.94 0.16 35.57
C ASP A 458 -6.01 1.65 35.22
N PRO A 459 -6.09 2.55 36.22
CA PRO A 459 -6.06 2.29 37.67
C PRO A 459 -7.37 1.68 38.21
N PRO A 460 -7.36 1.06 39.41
CA PRO A 460 -8.54 0.40 39.99
C PRO A 460 -9.78 1.30 40.04
N GLY A 461 -10.89 0.82 39.50
CA GLY A 461 -12.16 1.54 39.43
C GLY A 461 -12.37 2.38 38.16
N ILE A 462 -11.44 2.34 37.20
CA ILE A 462 -11.62 2.89 35.86
C ILE A 462 -11.63 1.72 34.87
N ASN A 463 -12.78 1.44 34.27
CA ASN A 463 -12.89 0.40 33.25
C ASN A 463 -12.32 0.93 31.92
N ARG A 464 -11.43 0.15 31.30
CA ARG A 464 -10.82 0.47 30.01
C ARG A 464 -10.92 -0.71 29.06
N GLY A 465 -11.37 -0.48 27.82
CA GLY A 465 -11.42 -1.49 26.76
C GLY A 465 -12.83 -1.79 26.27
N TYR A 466 -13.02 -2.85 25.48
CA TYR A 466 -14.33 -3.23 24.93
C TYR A 466 -14.75 -4.65 25.30
N TYR A 467 -16.05 -4.86 25.16
CA TYR A 467 -16.74 -6.10 25.52
C TYR A 467 -17.94 -6.27 24.59
N LEU A 468 -17.95 -7.34 23.80
CA LEU A 468 -19.18 -7.87 23.24
C LEU A 468 -19.73 -8.89 24.25
N CYS A 469 -20.92 -8.64 24.80
CA CYS A 469 -21.44 -9.45 25.90
C CYS A 469 -22.97 -9.52 25.91
N LEU A 470 -23.49 -10.39 26.79
CA LEU A 470 -24.89 -10.38 27.20
C LEU A 470 -24.99 -9.78 28.61
N ASP A 471 -25.53 -8.56 28.75
CA ASP A 471 -25.83 -7.97 30.06
C ASP A 471 -27.27 -8.32 30.48
N ASN A 472 -27.41 -9.22 31.46
CA ASN A 472 -28.70 -9.80 31.87
C ASN A 472 -29.46 -10.41 30.67
N GLY A 473 -28.74 -11.10 29.80
CA GLY A 473 -29.27 -11.74 28.59
C GLY A 473 -29.43 -10.81 27.38
N LYS A 474 -29.17 -9.50 27.52
CA LYS A 474 -29.32 -8.52 26.44
C LYS A 474 -28.00 -8.31 25.70
N PRO A 475 -27.97 -8.45 24.36
CA PRO A 475 -26.82 -8.08 23.56
C PRO A 475 -26.37 -6.66 23.87
N THR A 476 -25.11 -6.53 24.25
CA THR A 476 -24.53 -5.25 24.63
C THR A 476 -23.10 -5.16 24.11
N PHE A 477 -22.79 -4.05 23.45
CA PHE A 477 -21.42 -3.67 23.14
C PHE A 477 -21.01 -2.54 24.08
N TYR A 478 -19.99 -2.80 24.90
CA TYR A 478 -19.43 -1.84 25.83
C TYR A 478 -18.09 -1.32 25.30
N LEU A 479 -17.86 -0.03 25.52
CA LEU A 479 -16.56 0.62 25.48
C LEU A 479 -16.41 1.40 26.79
N ASP A 480 -15.40 1.06 27.57
CA ASP A 480 -15.19 1.55 28.94
C ASP A 480 -16.45 1.37 29.80
N ASP A 481 -17.03 2.47 30.29
CA ASP A 481 -18.27 2.49 31.08
C ASP A 481 -19.54 2.73 30.23
N THR A 482 -19.40 2.93 28.91
CA THR A 482 -20.51 3.25 28.00
C THR A 482 -20.94 1.99 27.25
N GLY A 483 -22.24 1.72 27.19
CA GLY A 483 -22.78 0.52 26.54
C GLY A 483 -23.97 0.79 25.63
N ALA A 484 -23.88 0.34 24.38
CA ALA A 484 -25.00 0.21 23.47
C ALA A 484 -25.70 -1.12 23.77
N MET A 485 -26.90 -1.08 24.33
CA MET A 485 -27.62 -2.26 24.85
C MET A 485 -28.94 -2.44 24.13
N ALA A 486 -29.16 -3.62 23.57
CA ALA A 486 -30.42 -4.02 22.95
C ALA A 486 -31.59 -3.96 23.96
N ALA A 487 -32.80 -3.72 23.45
CA ALA A 487 -33.98 -3.60 24.31
C ALA A 487 -34.37 -4.92 24.98
N ASP A 488 -34.28 -6.02 24.24
CA ASP A 488 -34.77 -7.35 24.62
C ASP A 488 -33.62 -8.35 24.80
N PRO A 489 -33.76 -9.33 25.70
CA PRO A 489 -32.80 -10.42 25.83
C PRO A 489 -32.92 -11.40 24.65
N LEU A 490 -31.84 -12.14 24.37
CA LEU A 490 -31.86 -13.22 23.39
C LEU A 490 -32.79 -14.37 23.81
N GLY A 491 -33.31 -15.09 22.82
CA GLY A 491 -33.99 -16.36 23.06
C GLY A 491 -33.00 -17.43 23.52
N GLU A 492 -33.33 -18.17 24.58
CA GLU A 492 -32.47 -19.29 25.03
C GLU A 492 -32.43 -20.40 23.97
N GLY A 493 -31.21 -20.86 23.64
CA GLY A 493 -31.00 -21.95 22.69
C GLY A 493 -31.21 -21.60 21.21
N GLU A 494 -31.40 -20.33 20.86
CA GLU A 494 -31.48 -19.86 19.48
C GLU A 494 -30.12 -19.25 19.07
N TRP A 495 -29.69 -19.49 17.82
CA TRP A 495 -28.50 -18.84 17.27
C TRP A 495 -28.84 -17.42 16.83
N HIS A 496 -27.99 -16.47 17.22
CA HIS A 496 -28.08 -15.08 16.83
C HIS A 496 -26.72 -14.57 16.35
N PHE A 497 -26.73 -13.74 15.32
CA PHE A 497 -25.54 -13.00 14.90
C PHE A 497 -25.49 -11.69 15.67
N LEU A 498 -24.40 -11.46 16.42
CA LEU A 498 -24.20 -10.23 17.18
C LEU A 498 -23.02 -9.47 16.59
N MET A 499 -23.17 -8.16 16.42
CA MET A 499 -22.10 -7.29 15.96
C MET A 499 -22.11 -5.98 16.76
N GLY A 500 -21.02 -5.71 17.46
CA GLY A 500 -20.77 -4.45 18.15
C GLY A 500 -19.82 -3.60 17.33
N THR A 501 -20.18 -2.35 17.07
CA THR A 501 -19.37 -1.42 16.26
C THR A 501 -19.14 -0.14 17.04
N ASN A 502 -17.96 0.44 16.86
CA ASN A 502 -17.62 1.78 17.29
C ASN A 502 -17.00 2.47 16.08
N ASN A 503 -17.45 3.67 15.73
CA ASN A 503 -16.92 4.46 14.62
C ASN A 503 -16.28 5.79 15.05
N GLY A 504 -16.12 6.00 16.36
CA GLY A 504 -15.58 7.22 16.95
C GLY A 504 -16.59 8.26 17.31
N THR A 505 -17.80 8.14 16.76
CA THR A 505 -18.92 9.02 17.07
C THR A 505 -20.04 8.26 17.76
N SER A 506 -20.29 7.02 17.32
CA SER A 506 -21.31 6.12 17.87
C SER A 506 -20.74 4.74 18.18
N LEU A 507 -21.17 4.24 19.35
CA LEU A 507 -21.09 2.86 19.77
C LEU A 507 -22.45 2.21 19.48
N THR A 508 -22.47 1.14 18.70
CA THR A 508 -23.69 0.53 18.18
C THR A 508 -23.66 -0.99 18.37
N ILE A 509 -24.82 -1.59 18.64
CA ILE A 509 -25.00 -3.04 18.70
C ILE A 509 -26.07 -3.44 17.69
N TYR A 510 -25.76 -4.46 16.89
CA TYR A 510 -26.64 -5.09 15.92
C TYR A 510 -26.97 -6.52 16.38
N VAL A 511 -28.20 -6.94 16.14
CA VAL A 511 -28.69 -8.29 16.38
C VAL A 511 -29.32 -8.78 15.08
N ASP A 512 -28.80 -9.90 14.55
CA ASP A 512 -29.23 -10.50 13.28
C ASP A 512 -29.20 -9.49 12.11
N GLY A 513 -28.17 -8.65 12.07
CA GLY A 513 -27.95 -7.63 11.05
C GLY A 513 -28.79 -6.35 11.22
N VAL A 514 -29.66 -6.28 12.23
CA VAL A 514 -30.51 -5.10 12.49
C VAL A 514 -29.95 -4.28 13.66
N GLU A 515 -29.85 -2.96 13.52
CA GLU A 515 -29.44 -2.07 14.61
C GLU A 515 -30.42 -2.21 15.80
N ALA A 516 -29.89 -2.61 16.96
CA ALA A 516 -30.67 -2.80 18.17
C ALA A 516 -30.53 -1.61 19.15
N ALA A 517 -29.37 -0.96 19.20
CA ALA A 517 -29.16 0.28 19.94
C ALA A 517 -27.89 1.01 19.48
N SER A 518 -27.89 2.34 19.64
CA SER A 518 -26.75 3.21 19.36
C SER A 518 -26.64 4.32 20.42
N VAL A 519 -25.42 4.61 20.87
CA VAL A 519 -25.09 5.67 21.84
C VAL A 519 -23.84 6.42 21.38
N ALA A 520 -23.59 7.62 21.91
CA ALA A 520 -22.38 8.35 21.58
C ALA A 520 -21.13 7.66 22.13
N THR A 521 -20.06 7.63 21.35
CA THR A 521 -18.76 7.07 21.74
C THR A 521 -18.13 7.91 22.88
N PRO A 522 -17.67 7.31 23.98
CA PRO A 522 -16.89 8.02 24.99
C PRO A 522 -15.47 8.29 24.49
N SER A 523 -14.79 9.30 25.05
CA SER A 523 -13.34 9.44 24.87
C SER A 523 -12.62 8.26 25.52
N HIS A 524 -11.80 7.54 24.76
CA HIS A 524 -11.14 6.31 25.22
C HIS A 524 -9.63 6.36 24.95
N PRO A 525 -8.76 6.20 25.97
CA PRO A 525 -7.33 6.07 25.76
C PRO A 525 -6.94 4.64 25.33
N PRO A 526 -5.81 4.47 24.62
CA PRO A 526 -5.27 3.16 24.26
C PRO A 526 -5.24 2.15 25.41
N THR A 527 -5.67 0.91 25.13
CA THR A 527 -5.72 -0.15 26.15
C THR A 527 -4.99 -1.42 25.70
N PHE A 528 -3.90 -1.76 26.40
CA PHE A 528 -3.03 -2.90 26.13
C PHE A 528 -3.20 -3.98 27.20
N VAL A 529 -4.09 -4.93 26.96
CA VAL A 529 -4.35 -6.05 27.89
C VAL A 529 -4.76 -7.31 27.16
N ASP A 530 -4.51 -8.44 27.81
CA ASP A 530 -4.94 -9.75 27.32
C ASP A 530 -6.45 -9.79 27.07
N ALA A 531 -6.83 -10.53 26.04
CA ALA A 531 -8.21 -10.74 25.65
C ALA A 531 -8.65 -12.19 25.89
N TYR A 532 -9.96 -12.36 26.04
CA TYR A 532 -10.56 -13.64 26.40
C TYR A 532 -11.87 -13.82 25.62
N ILE A 533 -12.10 -15.04 25.13
CA ILE A 533 -13.40 -15.47 24.58
C ILE A 533 -14.11 -16.31 25.65
N GLY A 534 -15.38 -15.99 25.90
CA GLY A 534 -16.20 -16.65 26.92
C GLY A 534 -15.92 -16.23 28.37
N SER A 535 -15.08 -15.20 28.59
CA SER A 535 -14.74 -14.69 29.92
C SER A 535 -14.24 -13.25 29.90
N ASP A 536 -14.25 -12.58 31.05
CA ASP A 536 -13.66 -11.24 31.23
C ASP A 536 -12.24 -11.27 31.82
N GLY A 537 -11.61 -12.45 31.90
CA GLY A 537 -10.31 -12.64 32.55
C GLY A 537 -10.03 -14.07 33.02
N PRO A 538 -8.82 -14.34 33.54
CA PRO A 538 -8.40 -15.69 33.91
C PRO A 538 -8.75 -16.05 35.37
N TRP A 539 -9.45 -15.17 36.10
CA TRP A 539 -9.60 -15.28 37.55
C TRP A 539 -10.80 -16.14 37.96
N GLU A 540 -10.78 -16.64 39.20
CA GLU A 540 -11.87 -17.49 39.76
C GLU A 540 -13.22 -16.74 39.84
N TYR A 541 -13.18 -15.43 40.02
CA TYR A 541 -14.38 -14.57 40.15
C TYR A 541 -14.69 -13.77 38.88
N SER A 542 -14.04 -14.11 37.76
CA SER A 542 -14.34 -13.55 36.44
C SER A 542 -15.78 -13.87 36.03
N TRP A 543 -16.40 -12.94 35.29
CA TRP A 543 -17.66 -13.23 34.61
C TRP A 543 -17.42 -14.19 33.46
N ARG A 544 -18.33 -15.16 33.27
CA ARG A 544 -18.17 -16.28 32.36
C ARG A 544 -19.40 -16.43 31.48
N PHE A 545 -19.17 -16.84 30.24
CA PHE A 545 -20.24 -17.19 29.30
C PHE A 545 -20.71 -18.62 29.51
N TYR A 546 -22.01 -18.85 29.27
CA TYR A 546 -22.63 -20.17 29.28
C TYR A 546 -23.47 -20.31 28.01
N GLY A 547 -23.10 -21.24 27.13
CA GLY A 547 -23.69 -21.40 25.80
C GLY A 547 -22.63 -21.69 24.74
N THR A 548 -22.99 -21.50 23.48
CA THR A 548 -22.11 -21.80 22.33
C THR A 548 -21.72 -20.51 21.60
N ILE A 549 -20.46 -20.40 21.19
CA ILE A 549 -19.93 -19.29 20.37
C ILE A 549 -19.29 -19.88 19.11
N ASP A 550 -19.49 -19.20 17.99
CA ASP A 550 -18.95 -19.55 16.67
C ASP A 550 -18.53 -18.29 15.89
N ASP A 551 -17.61 -18.44 14.94
CA ASP A 551 -17.23 -17.45 13.93
C ASP A 551 -16.96 -16.04 14.51
N VAL A 552 -15.96 -15.93 15.38
CA VAL A 552 -15.62 -14.69 16.08
C VAL A 552 -14.69 -13.85 15.22
N TRP A 553 -15.10 -12.62 14.91
CA TRP A 553 -14.31 -11.66 14.14
C TRP A 553 -14.01 -10.40 14.94
N VAL A 554 -12.83 -9.83 14.67
CA VAL A 554 -12.45 -8.49 15.11
C VAL A 554 -11.92 -7.70 13.92
N TYR A 555 -12.41 -6.49 13.74
CA TYR A 555 -11.97 -5.54 12.71
C TYR A 555 -11.47 -4.25 13.36
N GLY A 556 -10.44 -3.65 12.75
CA GLY A 556 -9.89 -2.36 13.17
C GLY A 556 -10.74 -1.14 12.78
N CYS A 557 -11.85 -1.35 12.06
CA CYS A 557 -12.71 -0.33 11.50
C CYS A 557 -14.18 -0.56 11.89
N PRO A 558 -15.05 0.47 11.86
CA PRO A 558 -16.48 0.28 12.01
C PRO A 558 -17.05 -0.40 10.76
N LEU A 559 -17.71 -1.54 10.92
CA LEU A 559 -18.60 -2.07 9.90
C LEU A 559 -19.96 -1.40 10.06
N THR A 560 -20.48 -0.80 9.01
CA THR A 560 -21.93 -0.66 8.85
C THR A 560 -22.41 -1.90 8.10
N PRO A 561 -23.65 -2.39 8.31
CA PRO A 561 -24.28 -3.21 7.28
C PRO A 561 -24.23 -2.37 5.99
N ASP A 562 -23.49 -2.82 4.97
CA ASP A 562 -23.25 -2.06 3.74
C ASP A 562 -24.59 -1.63 3.12
N ASP A 563 -24.83 -0.31 3.04
CA ASP A 563 -25.91 0.29 2.24
C ASP A 563 -25.42 0.60 0.79
N ASP A 564 -24.13 0.39 0.49
CA ASP A 564 -23.57 0.58 -0.85
C ASP A 564 -23.73 -0.70 -1.68
N CYS A 565 -24.44 -0.59 -2.81
CA CYS A 565 -24.69 -1.70 -3.72
C CYS A 565 -23.49 -2.05 -4.61
N PHE A 566 -22.54 -1.14 -4.75
CA PHE A 566 -21.29 -1.33 -5.47
C PHE A 566 -20.16 -1.52 -4.44
N PRO A 567 -19.59 -2.72 -4.28
CA PRO A 567 -18.69 -2.99 -3.17
C PRO A 567 -17.37 -2.21 -3.34
N THR A 568 -16.78 -1.76 -2.22
CA THR A 568 -15.52 -0.98 -2.21
C THR A 568 -14.33 -1.72 -2.83
N CYS A 569 -14.40 -3.05 -2.91
CA CYS A 569 -13.41 -3.89 -3.58
C CYS A 569 -13.67 -4.09 -5.09
N HIS A 570 -14.72 -3.50 -5.66
CA HIS A 570 -14.98 -3.52 -7.10
C HIS A 570 -14.02 -2.55 -7.82
N PRO A 571 -13.41 -2.92 -8.96
CA PRO A 571 -12.47 -2.06 -9.69
C PRO A 571 -13.07 -0.70 -10.08
N ASP A 572 -14.37 -0.63 -10.35
CA ASP A 572 -15.03 0.62 -10.75
C ASP A 572 -15.59 1.42 -9.57
N TYR A 573 -15.34 1.02 -8.31
CA TYR A 573 -15.90 1.72 -7.14
C TYR A 573 -15.50 3.20 -7.08
N GLY A 574 -14.23 3.48 -7.41
CA GLY A 574 -13.72 4.85 -7.46
C GLY A 574 -14.43 5.71 -8.50
N GLU A 575 -14.71 5.15 -9.67
CA GLU A 575 -15.41 5.86 -10.75
C GLU A 575 -16.90 6.03 -10.43
N TRP A 576 -17.56 5.00 -9.90
CA TRP A 576 -18.96 5.05 -9.45
C TRP A 576 -19.18 6.17 -8.41
N ALA A 577 -18.29 6.26 -7.42
CA ALA A 577 -18.31 7.34 -6.44
C ALA A 577 -18.02 8.71 -7.10
N HIS A 578 -17.07 8.77 -8.05
CA HIS A 578 -16.72 10.01 -8.75
C HIS A 578 -17.88 10.61 -9.54
N VAL A 579 -18.69 9.77 -10.20
CA VAL A 579 -19.84 10.21 -11.02
C VAL A 579 -21.12 10.44 -10.20
N GLY A 580 -21.04 10.33 -8.86
CA GLY A 580 -22.12 10.68 -7.95
C GLY A 580 -23.05 9.53 -7.59
N GLU A 581 -22.51 8.31 -7.48
CA GLU A 581 -23.17 7.12 -6.97
C GLU A 581 -24.50 6.79 -7.69
N PRO A 582 -24.49 6.68 -9.04
CA PRO A 582 -25.72 6.40 -9.79
C PRO A 582 -26.32 5.05 -9.39
N GLU A 583 -27.58 5.07 -8.95
CA GLU A 583 -28.34 3.86 -8.56
C GLU A 583 -28.42 2.84 -9.70
N CYS A 584 -28.41 3.30 -10.96
CA CYS A 584 -28.48 2.41 -12.12
C CYS A 584 -27.22 1.55 -12.33
N TRP A 585 -26.06 1.96 -11.83
CA TRP A 585 -24.85 1.12 -11.87
C TRP A 585 -24.96 -0.09 -10.92
N CYS A 586 -25.93 -0.06 -10.01
CA CYS A 586 -26.22 -1.15 -9.10
C CYS A 586 -27.24 -2.17 -9.63
N PHE A 587 -27.66 -2.07 -10.90
CA PHE A 587 -28.47 -3.12 -11.49
C PHE A 587 -27.61 -4.38 -11.67
N GLU A 588 -28.17 -5.54 -11.29
CA GLU A 588 -27.46 -6.83 -11.27
C GLU A 588 -26.75 -7.17 -12.59
N SER A 589 -27.25 -6.65 -13.72
CA SER A 589 -26.71 -6.89 -15.06
C SER A 589 -26.28 -5.61 -15.80
N GLN A 590 -26.02 -4.50 -15.09
CA GLN A 590 -25.71 -3.23 -15.76
C GLN A 590 -24.46 -3.32 -16.64
N CYS A 591 -23.40 -3.96 -16.15
CA CYS A 591 -22.15 -4.17 -16.90
C CYS A 591 -22.33 -5.00 -18.18
N HIS A 592 -23.51 -5.61 -18.37
CA HIS A 592 -23.88 -6.34 -19.59
C HIS A 592 -24.80 -5.53 -20.52
N GLY A 593 -25.13 -4.27 -20.20
CA GLY A 593 -25.92 -3.38 -21.06
C GLY A 593 -27.37 -3.12 -20.61
N ASP A 594 -27.71 -3.43 -19.36
CA ASP A 594 -29.03 -3.16 -18.75
C ASP A 594 -29.03 -1.75 -18.14
N ALA A 595 -29.44 -0.75 -18.92
CA ALA A 595 -29.38 0.67 -18.54
C ALA A 595 -30.59 1.12 -17.71
N ASP A 596 -31.75 0.45 -17.87
CA ASP A 596 -33.00 0.85 -17.21
C ASP A 596 -33.41 -0.08 -16.04
N GLY A 597 -32.72 -1.22 -15.88
CA GLY A 597 -32.95 -2.21 -14.84
C GLY A 597 -34.26 -2.99 -15.02
N GLN A 598 -34.93 -2.86 -16.17
CA GLN A 598 -36.23 -3.45 -16.43
C GLN A 598 -36.13 -4.67 -17.34
N VAL A 599 -37.21 -5.46 -17.34
CA VAL A 599 -37.36 -6.58 -18.27
C VAL A 599 -38.43 -6.26 -19.32
N GLU A 600 -38.07 -6.42 -20.58
CA GLU A 600 -38.95 -6.26 -21.72
C GLU A 600 -39.46 -7.59 -22.26
N GLY A 601 -40.69 -7.59 -22.78
CA GLY A 601 -41.29 -8.75 -23.42
C GLY A 601 -42.51 -9.30 -22.69
N GLY A 602 -42.70 -10.62 -22.73
CA GLY A 602 -43.90 -11.21 -22.17
C GLY A 602 -43.93 -12.73 -22.16
N PRO A 603 -44.97 -13.33 -21.53
CA PRO A 603 -44.99 -14.76 -21.22
C PRO A 603 -44.92 -15.71 -22.42
N ILE A 604 -45.21 -15.21 -23.62
CA ILE A 604 -45.22 -15.99 -24.87
C ILE A 604 -43.94 -15.79 -25.67
N THR A 605 -43.39 -14.58 -25.68
CA THR A 605 -42.22 -14.18 -26.47
C THR A 605 -40.91 -14.30 -25.69
N GLY A 606 -40.99 -14.57 -24.39
CA GLY A 606 -39.87 -14.49 -23.45
C GLY A 606 -39.63 -13.06 -22.95
N TYR A 607 -38.84 -12.97 -21.88
CA TYR A 607 -38.40 -11.71 -21.28
C TYR A 607 -36.92 -11.49 -21.59
N LYS A 608 -36.49 -10.23 -21.64
CA LYS A 608 -35.13 -9.79 -21.97
C LYS A 608 -34.75 -8.62 -21.07
N ARG A 609 -33.49 -8.53 -20.67
CA ARG A 609 -32.95 -7.40 -19.90
C ARG A 609 -32.29 -6.33 -20.77
N VAL A 610 -31.63 -6.73 -21.86
CA VAL A 610 -30.98 -5.80 -22.80
C VAL A 610 -31.77 -5.78 -24.11
N PHE A 611 -32.57 -4.72 -24.30
CA PHE A 611 -33.41 -4.57 -25.48
C PHE A 611 -33.67 -3.08 -25.85
N ILE A 612 -34.89 -2.74 -26.28
CA ILE A 612 -35.15 -1.49 -26.99
C ILE A 612 -35.02 -0.28 -26.06
N ASN A 613 -35.45 -0.40 -24.81
CA ASN A 613 -35.36 0.72 -23.86
C ASN A 613 -33.90 1.08 -23.53
N ASP A 614 -33.03 0.08 -23.35
CA ASP A 614 -31.60 0.31 -23.09
C ASP A 614 -30.91 0.96 -24.28
N LEU A 615 -31.27 0.53 -25.49
CA LEU A 615 -30.78 1.13 -26.73
C LEU A 615 -31.22 2.59 -26.87
N ASP A 616 -32.45 2.94 -26.47
CA ASP A 616 -32.93 4.32 -26.49
C ASP A 616 -32.09 5.23 -25.56
N ILE A 617 -31.71 4.73 -24.37
CA ILE A 617 -30.84 5.46 -23.44
C ILE A 617 -29.42 5.59 -24.01
N LEU A 618 -28.85 4.50 -24.53
CA LEU A 618 -27.52 4.53 -25.16
C LEU A 618 -27.48 5.50 -26.34
N LEU A 619 -28.48 5.49 -27.23
CA LEU A 619 -28.53 6.40 -28.38
C LEU A 619 -28.66 7.87 -27.98
N ALA A 620 -29.37 8.16 -26.88
CA ALA A 620 -29.48 9.52 -26.35
C ALA A 620 -28.16 10.04 -25.77
N ALA A 621 -27.38 9.15 -25.16
CA ALA A 621 -26.08 9.43 -24.55
C ALA A 621 -24.90 9.35 -25.55
N TYR A 622 -25.07 8.62 -26.66
CA TYR A 622 -24.01 8.26 -27.58
C TYR A 622 -23.27 9.49 -28.10
N ASN A 623 -21.94 9.49 -27.91
CA ASN A 623 -21.04 10.50 -28.47
C ASN A 623 -21.31 11.94 -27.93
N VAL A 624 -22.02 12.07 -26.81
CA VAL A 624 -22.12 13.33 -26.07
C VAL A 624 -20.75 13.63 -25.44
N LYS A 625 -20.20 14.80 -25.76
CA LYS A 625 -18.88 15.21 -25.27
C LYS A 625 -18.96 15.78 -23.87
N GLU A 626 -17.97 15.42 -23.05
CA GLU A 626 -17.75 16.03 -21.75
C GLU A 626 -17.27 17.49 -21.87
N PRO A 627 -17.48 18.32 -20.84
CA PRO A 627 -16.90 19.66 -20.76
C PRO A 627 -15.37 19.59 -20.88
N PRO A 628 -14.73 20.58 -21.53
CA PRO A 628 -15.31 21.81 -22.08
C PRO A 628 -15.88 21.69 -23.50
N ASP A 629 -15.72 20.53 -24.16
CA ASP A 629 -16.03 20.36 -25.58
C ASP A 629 -17.50 20.02 -25.88
N GLY A 630 -18.29 19.74 -24.85
CA GLY A 630 -19.72 19.52 -24.93
C GLY A 630 -20.46 19.78 -23.62
N PRO A 631 -21.77 19.46 -23.59
CA PRO A 631 -22.63 19.72 -22.45
C PRO A 631 -22.46 18.72 -21.29
N GLY A 632 -21.70 17.64 -21.47
CA GLY A 632 -21.52 16.55 -20.49
C GLY A 632 -22.65 15.54 -20.46
N ILE A 633 -22.34 14.32 -20.02
CA ILE A 633 -23.30 13.21 -19.93
C ILE A 633 -24.50 13.54 -19.03
N ALA A 634 -24.28 14.36 -17.99
CA ALA A 634 -25.32 14.85 -17.08
C ALA A 634 -26.41 15.69 -17.76
N SER A 635 -26.20 16.11 -19.01
CA SER A 635 -27.23 16.79 -19.81
C SER A 635 -28.28 15.85 -20.42
N ILE A 636 -28.04 14.54 -20.38
CA ILE A 636 -28.94 13.49 -20.88
C ILE A 636 -29.59 12.80 -19.67
N GLU A 637 -30.92 12.76 -19.64
CA GLU A 637 -31.67 12.03 -18.62
C GLU A 637 -31.31 10.55 -18.67
N ASN A 638 -30.85 10.00 -17.54
CA ASN A 638 -30.30 8.64 -17.40
C ASN A 638 -29.10 8.32 -18.31
N GLY A 639 -28.46 9.34 -18.91
CA GLY A 639 -27.36 9.09 -19.86
C GLY A 639 -26.17 8.35 -19.25
N ILE A 640 -25.89 8.59 -17.97
CA ILE A 640 -24.81 7.89 -17.22
C ILE A 640 -25.08 6.38 -17.06
N CYS A 641 -26.33 5.93 -17.20
CA CYS A 641 -26.68 4.53 -17.07
C CYS A 641 -26.35 3.71 -18.33
N ALA A 642 -26.00 4.38 -19.44
CA ALA A 642 -25.52 3.74 -20.66
C ALA A 642 -23.99 3.72 -20.79
N ASP A 643 -23.28 4.21 -19.77
CA ASP A 643 -21.83 4.05 -19.60
C ASP A 643 -21.59 2.68 -18.96
N PHE A 644 -21.65 1.62 -19.76
CA PHE A 644 -21.55 0.23 -19.27
C PHE A 644 -20.10 -0.19 -19.06
N ALA A 645 -19.20 0.39 -19.85
CA ALA A 645 -17.76 0.12 -19.77
C ALA A 645 -17.09 0.87 -18.61
N HIS A 646 -17.78 1.86 -18.02
CA HIS A 646 -17.28 2.73 -16.96
C HIS A 646 -15.96 3.43 -17.34
N ASP A 647 -15.78 3.73 -18.62
CA ASP A 647 -14.57 4.31 -19.17
C ASP A 647 -14.80 5.66 -19.86
N VAL A 648 -13.70 6.32 -20.23
CA VAL A 648 -13.74 7.60 -20.93
C VAL A 648 -12.95 7.49 -22.21
N GLU A 649 -13.65 7.57 -23.33
CA GLU A 649 -13.07 7.48 -24.67
C GLU A 649 -12.81 8.86 -25.27
N GLY A 650 -11.62 9.07 -25.83
CA GLY A 650 -11.32 10.28 -26.61
C GLY A 650 -9.90 10.80 -26.46
N SER A 651 -9.74 12.10 -26.65
CA SER A 651 -8.45 12.79 -26.54
C SER A 651 -8.65 14.28 -26.28
N PRO A 652 -7.61 15.02 -25.87
CA PRO A 652 -7.68 16.47 -25.73
C PRO A 652 -8.01 17.22 -27.03
N ILE A 653 -7.85 16.58 -28.19
CA ILE A 653 -8.11 17.20 -29.51
C ILE A 653 -9.55 16.93 -29.97
N THR A 654 -10.05 15.73 -29.71
CA THR A 654 -11.37 15.29 -30.17
C THR A 654 -12.47 15.54 -29.15
N GLY A 655 -12.10 15.86 -27.90
CA GLY A 655 -12.95 15.82 -26.73
C GLY A 655 -13.08 14.39 -26.19
N TYR A 656 -13.45 14.29 -24.92
CA TYR A 656 -13.73 13.04 -24.20
C TYR A 656 -15.23 12.75 -24.16
N LYS A 657 -15.58 11.48 -24.06
CA LYS A 657 -16.94 10.95 -24.05
C LYS A 657 -16.99 9.76 -23.10
N ARG A 658 -18.13 9.54 -22.48
CA ARG A 658 -18.38 8.35 -21.67
C ARG A 658 -19.03 7.26 -22.49
N VAL A 659 -20.20 7.55 -23.06
CA VAL A 659 -20.91 6.57 -23.91
C VAL A 659 -20.43 6.61 -25.36
N PHE A 660 -19.68 5.58 -25.77
CA PHE A 660 -19.18 5.47 -27.14
C PHE A 660 -19.08 4.01 -27.65
N ILE A 661 -17.93 3.57 -28.17
CA ILE A 661 -17.86 2.31 -28.91
C ILE A 661 -17.80 1.10 -27.97
N ASN A 662 -17.19 1.25 -26.81
CA ASN A 662 -17.09 0.17 -25.83
C ASN A 662 -18.46 -0.21 -25.26
N ASP A 663 -19.29 0.78 -24.92
CA ASP A 663 -20.66 0.54 -24.44
C ASP A 663 -21.55 -0.08 -25.53
N LEU A 664 -21.40 0.38 -26.78
CA LEU A 664 -22.12 -0.18 -27.91
C LEU A 664 -21.76 -1.65 -28.12
N ASN A 665 -20.48 -2.01 -27.96
CA ASN A 665 -20.03 -3.40 -28.06
C ASN A 665 -20.64 -4.27 -26.96
N ILE A 666 -20.72 -3.77 -25.72
CA ILE A 666 -21.34 -4.46 -24.58
C ILE A 666 -22.83 -4.70 -24.84
N LEU A 667 -23.58 -3.66 -25.23
CA LEU A 667 -25.02 -3.76 -25.51
C LEU A 667 -25.31 -4.73 -26.67
N VAL A 668 -24.49 -4.71 -27.73
CA VAL A 668 -24.64 -5.62 -28.88
C VAL A 668 -24.33 -7.07 -28.50
N ALA A 669 -23.31 -7.30 -27.67
CA ALA A 669 -22.93 -8.65 -27.24
C ALA A 669 -24.04 -9.35 -26.43
N ASN A 670 -24.82 -8.58 -25.68
CA ASN A 670 -25.89 -9.08 -24.82
C ASN A 670 -27.30 -8.84 -25.38
N TRP A 671 -27.39 -8.27 -26.58
CA TRP A 671 -28.64 -7.90 -27.23
C TRP A 671 -29.60 -9.08 -27.35
N ASN A 672 -30.83 -8.89 -26.86
CA ASN A 672 -31.95 -9.80 -27.14
C ASN A 672 -31.72 -11.24 -26.61
N ILE A 673 -30.85 -11.43 -25.63
CA ILE A 673 -30.72 -12.69 -24.89
C ILE A 673 -31.99 -12.91 -24.06
N LEU A 674 -32.58 -14.10 -24.19
CA LEU A 674 -33.80 -14.46 -23.47
C LEU A 674 -33.48 -14.92 -22.05
N GLU A 675 -34.26 -14.42 -21.09
CA GLU A 675 -34.23 -14.86 -19.69
C GLU A 675 -34.81 -16.28 -19.53
N PRO A 676 -34.42 -17.00 -18.45
CA PRO A 676 -35.03 -18.29 -18.12
C PRO A 676 -36.56 -18.21 -17.99
N PRO A 677 -37.32 -19.21 -18.45
CA PRO A 677 -36.85 -20.49 -19.02
C PRO A 677 -36.63 -20.48 -20.54
N HIS A 678 -36.77 -19.33 -21.22
CA HIS A 678 -36.74 -19.25 -22.69
C HIS A 678 -35.33 -19.08 -23.26
N GLY A 679 -34.37 -18.71 -22.41
CA GLY A 679 -32.96 -18.70 -22.74
C GLY A 679 -32.10 -18.79 -21.47
N PRO A 680 -30.78 -18.63 -21.62
CA PRO A 680 -29.83 -18.76 -20.52
C PRO A 680 -29.88 -17.59 -19.53
N GLY A 681 -30.44 -16.44 -19.93
CA GLY A 681 -30.29 -15.17 -19.23
C GLY A 681 -28.88 -14.60 -19.33
N ILE A 682 -28.75 -13.33 -18.93
CA ILE A 682 -27.46 -12.69 -18.72
C ILE A 682 -27.00 -12.88 -17.26
N PRO A 683 -25.69 -13.02 -16.98
CA PRO A 683 -25.18 -13.13 -15.62
C PRO A 683 -25.50 -11.91 -14.75
N ALA A 684 -25.59 -12.16 -13.43
CA ALA A 684 -25.80 -11.17 -12.39
C ALA A 684 -24.51 -11.01 -11.55
N ASP A 685 -23.40 -10.67 -12.21
CA ASP A 685 -22.05 -10.66 -11.64
C ASP A 685 -21.42 -9.26 -11.57
N CYS A 686 -22.16 -8.22 -11.98
CA CYS A 686 -21.67 -6.84 -12.05
C CYS A 686 -21.34 -6.19 -10.69
N LEU A 687 -21.73 -6.82 -9.58
CA LEU A 687 -21.53 -6.28 -8.22
C LEU A 687 -20.55 -7.14 -7.40
N SER A 688 -19.69 -7.92 -8.05
CA SER A 688 -18.78 -8.86 -7.39
C SER A 688 -17.33 -8.37 -7.38
N CYS A 689 -16.62 -8.56 -6.27
CA CYS A 689 -15.20 -8.20 -6.19
C CYS A 689 -14.35 -9.27 -6.88
N GLY A 690 -14.04 -9.07 -8.16
CA GLY A 690 -13.21 -10.01 -8.89
C GLY A 690 -13.07 -9.71 -10.39
N GLY A 691 -11.99 -9.01 -10.74
CA GLY A 691 -11.33 -9.22 -12.03
C GLY A 691 -10.39 -10.43 -11.94
N GLY A 692 -10.80 -11.58 -12.47
CA GLY A 692 -9.86 -12.66 -12.79
C GLY A 692 -10.13 -14.06 -12.22
N GLU A 693 -11.23 -14.70 -12.64
CA GLU A 693 -11.14 -16.11 -13.02
C GLU A 693 -11.51 -16.28 -14.50
N SER A 694 -10.51 -16.72 -15.25
CA SER A 694 -10.60 -17.33 -16.57
C SER A 694 -11.91 -18.11 -16.81
N LEU A 695 -12.78 -17.59 -17.68
CA LEU A 695 -13.56 -18.43 -18.60
C LEU A 695 -12.75 -18.78 -19.86
N MET A 696 -11.50 -19.20 -19.67
CA MET A 696 -10.83 -20.18 -20.53
C MET A 696 -10.87 -21.56 -19.85
N ALA A 697 -12.07 -22.03 -19.52
CA ALA A 697 -12.31 -23.46 -19.43
C ALA A 697 -12.51 -24.00 -20.87
N GLY A 698 -11.42 -24.43 -21.48
CA GLY A 698 -11.44 -25.19 -22.73
C GLY A 698 -12.25 -26.48 -22.55
N GLY A 699 -13.50 -26.46 -23.00
CA GLY A 699 -14.40 -27.60 -23.12
C GLY A 699 -15.45 -27.30 -24.17
N GLU A 700 -15.06 -27.42 -25.45
CA GLU A 700 -15.92 -27.46 -26.64
C GLU A 700 -17.23 -26.63 -26.56
N ARG A 701 -17.15 -25.30 -26.61
CA ARG A 701 -18.27 -24.53 -27.19
C ARG A 701 -18.20 -24.70 -28.70
N SER A 702 -18.89 -25.74 -29.15
CA SER A 702 -19.19 -26.04 -30.54
C SER A 702 -19.55 -24.77 -31.33
N GLU A 703 -19.18 -24.77 -32.61
CA GLU A 703 -19.54 -23.85 -33.71
C GLU A 703 -21.07 -23.63 -33.90
N ALA A 704 -21.91 -23.81 -32.88
CA ALA A 704 -23.37 -23.78 -32.93
C ALA A 704 -23.99 -22.41 -32.57
N ALA A 705 -23.22 -21.41 -32.14
CA ALA A 705 -23.74 -20.06 -31.87
C ALA A 705 -23.74 -19.13 -33.10
N LEU A 706 -23.06 -19.52 -34.19
CA LEU A 706 -22.99 -18.76 -35.45
C LEU A 706 -24.16 -19.05 -36.42
N GLU A 707 -25.17 -19.82 -36.00
CA GLU A 707 -26.30 -20.23 -36.87
C GLU A 707 -27.70 -19.79 -36.42
N GLN A 708 -27.83 -18.87 -35.47
CA GLN A 708 -29.13 -18.23 -35.21
C GLN A 708 -29.09 -16.79 -35.73
N GLY A 709 -29.80 -16.61 -36.85
CA GLY A 709 -29.73 -15.43 -37.70
C GLY A 709 -29.90 -14.13 -36.94
N VAL A 710 -28.87 -13.28 -37.05
CA VAL A 710 -29.00 -11.84 -36.89
C VAL A 710 -30.12 -11.39 -37.83
N ASP A 711 -31.16 -10.76 -37.28
CA ASP A 711 -32.26 -10.21 -38.06
C ASP A 711 -31.73 -9.07 -38.94
N PHE A 712 -31.47 -9.42 -40.20
CA PHE A 712 -30.93 -8.51 -41.21
C PHE A 712 -31.87 -7.33 -41.48
N GLU A 713 -33.18 -7.43 -41.20
CA GLU A 713 -34.11 -6.29 -41.30
C GLU A 713 -33.96 -5.32 -40.13
N ALA A 714 -33.69 -5.82 -38.91
CA ALA A 714 -33.45 -4.96 -37.74
C ALA A 714 -32.10 -4.23 -37.83
N MET A 715 -31.06 -4.88 -38.36
CA MET A 715 -29.74 -4.27 -38.58
C MET A 715 -29.74 -3.29 -39.77
N MET A 716 -30.55 -3.52 -40.80
CA MET A 716 -30.77 -2.54 -41.88
C MET A 716 -31.61 -1.35 -41.41
N ALA A 717 -32.60 -1.55 -40.53
CA ALA A 717 -33.35 -0.46 -39.90
C ALA A 717 -32.45 0.41 -38.99
N PHE A 718 -31.46 -0.19 -38.33
CA PHE A 718 -30.41 0.50 -37.57
C PHE A 718 -29.53 1.40 -38.47
N LEU A 719 -29.17 0.93 -39.66
CA LEU A 719 -28.41 1.71 -40.65
C LEU A 719 -29.25 2.79 -41.36
N GLU A 720 -30.53 2.53 -41.62
CA GLU A 720 -31.49 3.52 -42.15
C GLU A 720 -31.80 4.64 -41.13
N GLY A 721 -31.64 4.36 -39.83
CA GLY A 721 -31.83 5.31 -38.73
C GLY A 721 -30.71 6.35 -38.54
N LEU A 722 -29.56 6.19 -39.22
CA LEU A 722 -28.37 7.04 -39.05
C LEU A 722 -28.28 8.25 -40.02
N TRP A 723 -29.37 8.59 -40.73
CA TRP A 723 -29.52 9.81 -41.54
C TRP A 723 -28.41 10.07 -42.59
N LEU A 724 -28.35 9.25 -43.65
CA LEU A 724 -27.95 9.74 -44.96
C LEU A 724 -29.19 9.80 -45.86
N ASP A 725 -29.62 11.02 -46.16
CA ASP A 725 -30.77 11.33 -47.01
C ASP A 725 -30.74 10.50 -48.31
N GLU A 726 -31.83 9.78 -48.58
CA GLU A 726 -31.99 8.86 -49.71
C GLU A 726 -31.85 9.57 -51.08
N GLU A 727 -31.93 10.90 -51.12
CA GLU A 727 -31.61 11.72 -52.30
C GLU A 727 -30.11 12.00 -52.50
N ALA A 728 -29.30 12.01 -51.43
CA ALA A 728 -27.86 12.29 -51.51
C ALA A 728 -27.05 11.11 -52.09
N LEU A 729 -27.53 9.88 -51.91
CA LEU A 729 -26.88 8.66 -52.40
C LEU A 729 -27.23 8.30 -53.86
N LYS A 730 -28.29 8.88 -54.43
CA LYS A 730 -28.75 8.60 -55.81
C LYS A 730 -27.84 9.15 -56.92
N GLY A 731 -26.79 9.90 -56.55
CA GLY A 731 -25.85 10.53 -57.49
C GLY A 731 -24.43 9.96 -57.50
N LEU A 732 -24.13 8.98 -56.64
CA LEU A 732 -22.80 8.39 -56.56
C LEU A 732 -22.71 7.14 -57.44
N ASP A 733 -21.60 7.01 -58.16
CA ASP A 733 -21.34 5.82 -58.96
C ASP A 733 -20.80 4.68 -58.09
N GLU A 734 -20.77 3.49 -58.68
CA GLU A 734 -20.40 2.23 -58.02
C GLU A 734 -18.99 2.29 -57.41
N ASP A 735 -18.07 3.07 -57.99
CA ASP A 735 -16.70 3.28 -57.49
C ASP A 735 -16.63 4.25 -56.30
N ALA A 736 -17.52 5.24 -56.24
CA ALA A 736 -17.61 6.15 -55.09
C ALA A 736 -18.29 5.49 -53.89
N LEU A 737 -19.23 4.58 -54.13
CA LEU A 737 -19.86 3.76 -53.10
C LEU A 737 -18.85 2.76 -52.50
N LEU A 738 -18.02 2.14 -53.34
CA LEU A 738 -17.00 1.17 -52.92
C LEU A 738 -15.94 1.80 -52.01
N LYS A 739 -15.50 3.04 -52.28
CA LYS A 739 -14.51 3.74 -51.44
C LYS A 739 -15.01 4.12 -50.06
N VAL A 740 -16.30 4.41 -49.91
CA VAL A 740 -16.91 4.71 -48.61
C VAL A 740 -17.06 3.42 -47.80
N MET A 741 -17.39 2.31 -48.45
CA MET A 741 -17.42 0.99 -47.82
C MET A 741 -16.00 0.50 -47.45
N GLU A 742 -14.99 0.78 -48.27
CA GLU A 742 -13.58 0.48 -47.99
C GLU A 742 -13.06 1.29 -46.79
N SER A 743 -13.43 2.58 -46.63
CA SER A 743 -13.02 3.37 -45.45
C SER A 743 -13.72 2.93 -44.14
N VAL A 744 -14.93 2.37 -44.22
CA VAL A 744 -15.62 1.78 -43.06
C VAL A 744 -15.04 0.42 -42.72
N ALA A 745 -14.63 -0.37 -43.72
CA ALA A 745 -13.91 -1.62 -43.51
C ALA A 745 -12.47 -1.40 -42.99
N GLU A 746 -11.76 -0.37 -43.46
CA GLU A 746 -10.43 0.03 -42.95
C GLU A 746 -10.49 0.50 -41.48
N ALA A 747 -11.62 1.06 -41.04
CA ALA A 747 -11.86 1.38 -39.63
C ALA A 747 -12.18 0.14 -38.77
N MET A 748 -12.60 -0.97 -39.40
CA MET A 748 -12.88 -2.25 -38.73
C MET A 748 -11.69 -3.25 -38.77
N GLU A 749 -10.77 -3.16 -39.73
CA GLU A 749 -9.54 -3.99 -39.77
C GLU A 749 -8.39 -3.42 -38.93
N GLY A 750 -8.58 -2.26 -38.29
CA GLY A 750 -7.68 -1.68 -37.29
C GLY A 750 -8.11 -1.86 -35.84
N LEU A 751 -9.22 -2.58 -35.59
CA LEU A 751 -9.68 -2.99 -34.25
C LEU A 751 -9.32 -4.45 -33.98
#